data_AF-A0A9W9FCW4-F1
#
_entry.id   AF-A0A9W9FCW4-F1
#
_cell.length_a   1.000
_cell.length_b   1.000
_cell.length_c   1.000
_cell.angle_alpha   90.00
_cell.angle_beta   90.00
_cell.angle_gamma   90.00
#
_symmetry.space_group_name_H-M   'P 1'
#
loop_
_entity.id
_entity.type
_entity.pdbx_description
1 polymer ?
#
loop_
_entity_poly.entity_id
_entity_poly.type
_entity_poly.pdbx_seq_one_letter_code
_entity_poly.pdbx_strand_id
1 'polypeptide(L)'
;MGRPKVHPANRLRANTACTACRASKKRCSGSFPCTNCIHKSRARSCIPFKSITDTPVGARLRPDTRSHGEQNESGNTLSTEWQSPLISPRDDSISQPRLEQAPEAGSRSPEATHRTHPLYVGKAASLSFLQLLRDTVTQHIGPSQFSHNFRSEDMLETEAHHDPSNFNEENCTLDDQRRYIQAFHAVTSGFIYLGSNIEALLQDPTEPKSDREKTRAAIRDLIIAIGAQSCPSEPETVQLERFFFTRGQRRTFANLLEDPSMDLVRAFLLMSFYMFGACRRNAAFMYLGVAARSAVALGLHTDSAESLGHSEQQERCRLWMSLCVIDLLASSILGRPAATAALLPENRSDLCRIPTTTAEISIFASYQLSLILEEIIGRLYSEKAASTETADFLLRELNRWSDRLPDSLRAPSESSDPSVVQERIIGNMHVACSYHFAVILVTRPFLISTLSVRLARLHQSLSTNMLSEIRDEDPAHSRLAAACIDSAVYMLQTCFEVHQSGHLLRNMGILKAFIFAAALVLGFSMFSHRDVDSEIDNAFTGALAILQMLAQQSAQAAHYLEILTMLEAAIKQQRQRQSDQARQRRSRYVNRIFSLSESPSTPRIPNQDDSRTDSTPLSLGGPFYPWIPQEGGPATVTPPSMEGAFLDWEDTLEGMHHMERRLLKNEIPRDDQVYFMLSASNTKPAKCGVLVYSMNPSWKRLNVGVVGGGIGGMSVAIALRRAGHEVTVYERSDFAGEVGASVSCAANGTRWLHEWGVDVAKGDPVVLKKLINRDWKTGEPVSVYNLDDYEKRWGYVYNMFHRQYMHAMLKDSALGDEGEGTPAKLVVNHKCRDIDLKTNTVTFEHGASAQHDLIIGADGIGSAVRGILGIRPEKRPSESSCLHANVSTDEAVKLGLVDYSQDSALEYWGGQEGKWDKIVLSPCNNGKLLSYYCFFPRDQGDYSTQAWGAESRPVEELLKPYPNLDRQVLQHLSIGKEIQPWRLWVHDPYPYIHQGSVCLLGDAGHPMMPHQSQGACMAIEDAAALGILFNKQYFNGDIAQALAVYEAVRLPRVTRVQAAAAKAAYNINERIGFSVNKDTPTYKVEDPKKVLTIEEMNAYDMYRDIEEKLAAKRGSPYAGKFICGLPIGLELPSGITIGA
;
A
#
# COMPACT_ATOMS: atom_id res chain seq x y z
N MET A 1 8.09 9.53 -25.46
CA MET A 1 6.91 8.81 -26.00
C MET A 1 5.70 9.74 -26.08
N GLY A 2 4.73 9.44 -26.95
CA GLY A 2 3.46 10.17 -27.04
C GLY A 2 2.47 9.81 -25.94
N ARG A 3 1.55 10.74 -25.59
CA ARG A 3 0.56 10.53 -24.52
C ARG A 3 -0.56 9.58 -24.97
N PRO A 4 -1.03 8.61 -24.15
CA PRO A 4 -2.09 7.67 -24.54
C PRO A 4 -3.39 8.35 -25.01
N LYS A 5 -4.08 7.74 -25.98
CA LYS A 5 -5.38 8.21 -26.49
C LYS A 5 -6.48 7.90 -25.46
N VAL A 6 -7.02 8.93 -24.82
CA VAL A 6 -8.14 8.80 -23.87
C VAL A 6 -9.39 8.22 -24.57
N HIS A 7 -10.06 7.27 -23.92
CA HIS A 7 -11.31 6.64 -24.37
C HIS A 7 -12.40 7.70 -24.63
N PRO A 8 -13.24 7.59 -25.69
CA PRO A 8 -14.16 8.66 -26.09
C PRO A 8 -15.07 9.19 -24.96
N ALA A 9 -15.66 8.31 -24.15
CA ALA A 9 -16.50 8.67 -23.02
C ALA A 9 -15.80 9.56 -21.97
N ASN A 10 -14.46 9.44 -21.84
CA ASN A 10 -13.67 10.17 -20.85
C ASN A 10 -13.05 11.46 -21.43
N ARG A 11 -13.50 11.91 -22.63
CA ARG A 11 -13.00 13.11 -23.32
C ARG A 11 -13.76 14.38 -22.93
N LEU A 12 -13.69 14.75 -21.65
CA LEU A 12 -14.07 16.11 -21.23
C LEU A 12 -13.28 17.15 -22.05
N ARG A 13 -14.02 17.99 -22.78
CA ARG A 13 -13.53 19.20 -23.46
C ARG A 13 -13.82 20.39 -22.56
N ALA A 14 -12.81 21.23 -22.30
CA ALA A 14 -13.05 22.58 -21.79
C ALA A 14 -13.51 23.47 -22.94
N ASN A 15 -14.57 24.27 -22.75
CA ASN A 15 -15.06 25.21 -23.78
C ASN A 15 -14.00 26.26 -24.16
N THR A 16 -13.12 26.61 -23.21
CA THR A 16 -12.05 27.58 -23.42
C THR A 16 -10.76 27.07 -22.79
N ALA A 17 -9.64 27.19 -23.50
CA ALA A 17 -8.31 26.94 -22.96
C ALA A 17 -7.61 28.28 -22.67
N CYS A 18 -6.70 28.32 -21.68
CA CYS A 18 -5.88 29.52 -21.49
C CYS A 18 -4.85 29.68 -22.63
N THR A 19 -4.45 30.92 -22.88
CA THR A 19 -3.43 31.29 -23.89
C THR A 19 -2.17 30.43 -23.76
N ALA A 20 -1.62 30.31 -22.54
CA ALA A 20 -0.40 29.55 -22.26
C ALA A 20 -0.52 28.04 -22.52
N CYS A 21 -1.67 27.41 -22.21
CA CYS A 21 -1.89 25.99 -22.52
C CYS A 21 -2.11 25.74 -24.01
N ARG A 22 -2.84 26.65 -24.68
CA ARG A 22 -3.07 26.61 -26.14
C ARG A 22 -1.75 26.75 -26.90
N ALA A 23 -0.92 27.73 -26.56
CA ALA A 23 0.39 27.95 -27.15
C ALA A 23 1.35 26.77 -26.92
N SER A 24 1.41 26.23 -25.70
CA SER A 24 2.23 25.05 -25.38
C SER A 24 1.62 23.70 -25.80
N LYS A 25 0.48 23.71 -26.52
CA LYS A 25 -0.28 22.52 -26.98
C LYS A 25 -0.57 21.50 -25.86
N LYS A 26 -0.63 21.91 -24.59
CA LYS A 26 -0.93 21.05 -23.43
C LYS A 26 -2.41 21.15 -23.02
N ARG A 27 -2.98 20.04 -22.52
CA ARG A 27 -4.38 19.96 -22.10
C ARG A 27 -4.66 20.95 -20.96
N CYS A 28 -5.57 21.88 -21.18
CA CYS A 28 -6.05 22.84 -20.18
C CYS A 28 -7.22 22.24 -19.37
N SER A 29 -7.39 22.65 -18.11
CA SER A 29 -8.51 22.22 -17.25
C SER A 29 -9.82 22.98 -17.52
N GLY A 30 -9.75 24.19 -18.09
CA GLY A 30 -10.92 25.07 -18.27
C GLY A 30 -11.26 25.93 -17.05
N SER A 31 -10.69 25.63 -15.88
CA SER A 31 -10.59 26.59 -14.76
C SER A 31 -9.56 27.69 -15.08
N PHE A 32 -9.72 28.86 -14.45
CA PHE A 32 -8.81 30.00 -14.61
C PHE A 32 -8.52 30.62 -13.23
N PRO A 33 -7.27 30.53 -12.72
CA PRO A 33 -6.10 29.87 -13.32
C PRO A 33 -6.28 28.35 -13.47
N CYS A 34 -5.72 27.79 -14.54
CA CYS A 34 -5.87 26.38 -14.91
C CYS A 34 -4.78 25.51 -14.26
N THR A 35 -5.06 24.23 -13.99
CA THR A 35 -4.18 23.36 -13.20
C THR A 35 -2.77 23.22 -13.80
N ASN A 36 -2.65 23.14 -15.14
CA ASN A 36 -1.36 23.08 -15.84
C ASN A 36 -0.61 24.43 -15.84
N CYS A 37 -1.26 25.55 -15.52
CA CYS A 37 -0.59 26.83 -15.24
C CYS A 37 -0.25 26.97 -13.75
N ILE A 38 -1.10 26.47 -12.83
CA ILE A 38 -0.83 26.43 -11.39
C ILE A 38 0.43 25.60 -11.11
N HIS A 39 0.49 24.34 -11.56
CA HIS A 39 1.68 23.48 -11.43
C HIS A 39 2.96 24.07 -12.07
N LYS A 40 2.82 25.01 -13.01
CA LYS A 40 3.95 25.69 -13.67
C LYS A 40 4.33 27.03 -13.03
N SER A 41 3.76 27.38 -11.88
CA SER A 41 3.89 28.70 -11.24
C SER A 41 3.49 29.88 -12.14
N ARG A 42 2.64 29.63 -13.15
CA ARG A 42 2.16 30.59 -14.17
C ARG A 42 0.67 30.90 -13.99
N ALA A 43 0.18 30.84 -12.75
CA ALA A 43 -1.21 31.13 -12.41
C ALA A 43 -1.60 32.58 -12.76
N ARG A 44 -0.77 33.56 -12.39
CA ARG A 44 -1.01 35.00 -12.65
C ARG A 44 -1.09 35.36 -14.15
N SER A 45 -0.50 34.55 -15.04
CA SER A 45 -0.55 34.72 -16.51
C SER A 45 -1.56 33.80 -17.20
N CYS A 46 -2.49 33.17 -16.46
CA CYS A 46 -3.40 32.16 -17.00
C CYS A 46 -4.68 32.76 -17.61
N ILE A 47 -4.52 33.54 -18.68
CA ILE A 47 -5.62 34.29 -19.30
C ILE A 47 -6.49 33.38 -20.18
N PRO A 48 -7.84 33.41 -20.08
CA PRO A 48 -8.74 32.73 -21.02
C PRO A 48 -8.55 33.21 -22.45
N PHE A 49 -8.44 32.29 -23.42
CA PHE A 49 -8.41 32.67 -24.83
C PHE A 49 -9.80 33.12 -25.29
N LYS A 50 -10.02 34.44 -25.45
CA LYS A 50 -11.17 34.97 -26.19
C LYS A 50 -10.93 34.81 -27.70
N SER A 51 -11.89 34.25 -28.43
CA SER A 51 -11.84 34.20 -29.90
C SER A 51 -12.36 35.51 -30.48
N ILE A 52 -11.59 36.15 -31.36
CA ILE A 52 -12.06 37.31 -32.14
C ILE A 52 -12.80 36.76 -33.37
N THR A 53 -14.00 36.23 -33.15
CA THR A 53 -14.88 35.65 -34.18
C THR A 53 -16.35 35.78 -33.78
N ASP A 54 -16.81 37.02 -33.58
CA ASP A 54 -18.24 37.38 -33.52
C ASP A 54 -18.49 38.54 -34.50
N THR A 55 -18.54 38.22 -35.80
CA THR A 55 -19.08 39.09 -36.86
C THR A 55 -19.64 38.21 -38.00
N PRO A 56 -20.75 38.60 -38.68
CA PRO A 56 -21.51 37.67 -39.51
C PRO A 56 -21.00 37.49 -40.95
N VAL A 57 -21.63 36.55 -41.66
CA VAL A 57 -21.37 36.15 -43.06
C VAL A 57 -21.53 37.32 -44.06
N GLY A 58 -20.62 37.44 -45.03
CA GLY A 58 -20.72 38.44 -46.11
C GLY A 58 -19.88 38.16 -47.37
N ALA A 59 -20.57 37.70 -48.43
CA ALA A 59 -20.20 37.80 -49.86
C ALA A 59 -18.90 37.15 -50.40
N ARG A 60 -18.83 37.08 -51.74
CA ARG A 60 -17.77 36.47 -52.57
C ARG A 60 -16.84 37.56 -53.12
N LEU A 61 -15.57 37.22 -53.43
CA LEU A 61 -15.01 37.28 -54.80
C LEU A 61 -13.52 36.82 -54.87
N ARG A 62 -13.05 36.65 -56.11
CA ARG A 62 -11.67 36.36 -56.62
C ARG A 62 -11.34 37.47 -57.66
N PRO A 63 -10.10 37.63 -58.18
CA PRO A 63 -8.77 37.11 -57.79
C PRO A 63 -7.65 38.20 -57.85
N ASP A 64 -6.38 37.78 -58.06
CA ASP A 64 -5.33 38.39 -58.90
C ASP A 64 -4.16 39.30 -58.38
N THR A 65 -2.95 38.69 -58.41
CA THR A 65 -1.66 39.13 -59.01
C THR A 65 -0.79 40.32 -58.49
N ARG A 66 0.51 39.98 -58.33
CA ARG A 66 1.75 40.67 -58.82
C ARG A 66 2.38 41.93 -58.13
N SER A 67 3.53 41.70 -57.46
CA SER A 67 4.93 42.00 -57.91
C SER A 67 5.72 43.31 -57.60
N HIS A 68 7.05 43.13 -57.38
CA HIS A 68 8.24 43.98 -57.63
C HIS A 68 8.69 45.11 -56.65
N GLY A 69 10.03 45.38 -56.65
CA GLY A 69 10.79 46.44 -55.95
C GLY A 69 11.46 46.01 -54.62
N GLU A 70 12.78 45.82 -54.39
CA GLU A 70 14.08 45.93 -55.13
C GLU A 70 15.04 47.08 -54.67
N GLN A 71 16.36 46.79 -54.61
CA GLN A 71 17.55 47.69 -54.45
C GLN A 71 17.85 48.32 -53.04
N ASN A 72 19.04 48.80 -52.61
CA ASN A 72 20.52 48.51 -52.71
C ASN A 72 21.27 49.52 -51.74
N GLU A 73 22.58 49.57 -51.37
CA GLU A 73 23.84 48.77 -51.50
C GLU A 73 24.96 49.26 -50.52
N SER A 74 26.10 48.53 -50.41
CA SER A 74 27.47 48.97 -49.96
C SER A 74 27.76 49.35 -48.46
N GLY A 75 28.98 49.19 -47.89
CA GLY A 75 30.16 48.38 -48.30
C GLY A 75 31.54 48.71 -47.60
N ASN A 76 32.32 47.67 -47.22
CA ASN A 76 33.82 47.60 -47.08
C ASN A 76 34.58 48.42 -45.98
N THR A 77 35.83 48.14 -45.52
CA THR A 77 36.95 47.20 -45.90
C THR A 77 37.99 46.95 -44.74
N LEU A 78 38.67 45.77 -44.71
CA LEU A 78 40.11 45.39 -44.37
C LEU A 78 40.97 46.12 -43.26
N SER A 79 42.10 45.61 -42.67
CA SER A 79 42.70 44.26 -42.37
C SER A 79 44.09 44.35 -41.64
N THR A 80 44.78 43.20 -41.42
CA THR A 80 46.27 42.98 -41.26
C THR A 80 46.89 42.80 -39.83
N GLU A 81 48.20 42.51 -39.71
CA GLU A 81 48.74 41.37 -38.90
C GLU A 81 50.07 41.54 -38.08
N TRP A 82 50.19 40.73 -37.00
CA TRP A 82 51.36 40.02 -36.37
C TRP A 82 52.77 40.64 -36.16
N GLN A 83 53.37 40.44 -34.95
CA GLN A 83 54.64 39.67 -34.69
C GLN A 83 55.04 39.62 -33.18
N SER A 84 55.95 38.70 -32.79
CA SER A 84 56.43 38.38 -31.41
C SER A 84 57.96 38.62 -31.26
N PRO A 85 58.63 38.56 -30.06
CA PRO A 85 59.07 37.27 -29.47
C PRO A 85 59.46 37.17 -27.95
N LEU A 86 59.60 35.91 -27.47
CA LEU A 86 60.58 35.33 -26.50
C LEU A 86 60.93 35.97 -25.13
N ILE A 87 60.76 35.20 -24.02
CA ILE A 87 61.81 34.52 -23.22
C ILE A 87 61.17 33.73 -22.03
N SER A 88 61.80 32.64 -21.59
CA SER A 88 61.44 31.83 -20.38
C SER A 88 62.71 31.40 -19.64
N PRO A 89 62.70 31.05 -18.33
CA PRO A 89 62.49 29.63 -17.98
C PRO A 89 61.90 29.31 -16.58
N ARG A 90 61.21 28.15 -16.49
CA ARG A 90 61.09 27.23 -15.30
C ARG A 90 60.36 27.74 -14.04
N ASP A 91 59.73 26.88 -13.22
CA ASP A 91 59.39 25.45 -13.36
C ASP A 91 58.08 25.13 -12.60
N ASP A 92 57.51 23.95 -12.88
CA ASP A 92 56.37 23.25 -12.23
C ASP A 92 55.08 24.04 -11.93
N SER A 93 53.98 23.91 -12.69
CA SER A 93 53.25 22.72 -13.22
C SER A 93 52.33 22.03 -12.19
N ILE A 94 51.10 21.59 -12.50
CA ILE A 94 50.20 21.81 -13.66
C ILE A 94 48.74 21.68 -13.12
N SER A 95 47.83 22.65 -13.29
CA SER A 95 46.94 22.91 -14.46
C SER A 95 45.84 21.85 -14.68
N GLN A 96 44.60 22.16 -15.13
CA GLN A 96 43.90 23.43 -15.39
C GLN A 96 42.37 23.15 -15.57
N PRO A 97 41.46 24.15 -15.52
CA PRO A 97 40.03 23.99 -15.75
C PRO A 97 39.65 24.19 -17.24
N ARG A 98 38.34 24.13 -17.59
CA ARG A 98 37.87 24.48 -18.94
C ARG A 98 36.49 25.17 -18.99
N LEU A 99 36.45 26.23 -19.80
CA LEU A 99 35.32 26.80 -20.56
C LEU A 99 34.13 27.40 -19.79
N GLU A 100 34.04 28.73 -19.89
CA GLU A 100 32.81 29.51 -19.70
C GLU A 100 31.92 29.46 -20.95
N GLN A 101 30.60 29.57 -20.80
CA GLN A 101 29.72 30.20 -21.79
C GLN A 101 28.37 30.64 -21.18
N ALA A 102 28.09 31.95 -21.26
CA ALA A 102 26.81 32.68 -21.19
C ALA A 102 25.69 32.26 -20.19
N PRO A 103 25.19 33.19 -19.33
CA PRO A 103 24.03 32.94 -18.47
C PRO A 103 22.69 33.32 -19.12
N GLU A 104 21.65 32.49 -18.91
CA GLU A 104 20.23 32.89 -19.03
C GLU A 104 19.51 32.69 -17.68
N ALA A 105 18.54 33.57 -17.39
CA ALA A 105 17.99 33.74 -16.05
C ALA A 105 16.58 33.19 -15.83
N GLY A 106 16.22 33.00 -14.56
CA GLY A 106 14.86 33.33 -14.09
C GLY A 106 13.93 32.18 -13.72
N SER A 107 13.92 31.84 -12.42
CA SER A 107 12.82 31.19 -11.69
C SER A 107 12.38 29.76 -12.12
N ARG A 108 12.68 28.79 -11.27
CA ARG A 108 11.95 27.52 -11.17
C ARG A 108 11.50 27.35 -9.72
N SER A 109 10.21 27.10 -9.50
CA SER A 109 9.73 26.55 -8.21
C SER A 109 10.00 25.03 -8.22
N PRO A 110 10.36 24.40 -7.08
CA PRO A 110 10.73 22.99 -7.08
C PRO A 110 9.57 22.06 -7.43
N GLU A 111 9.88 20.95 -8.12
CA GLU A 111 8.93 19.86 -8.35
C GLU A 111 8.89 18.96 -7.11
N ALA A 112 7.69 18.60 -6.64
CA ALA A 112 7.50 17.74 -5.48
C ALA A 112 7.25 16.29 -5.91
N THR A 113 8.19 15.41 -5.59
CA THR A 113 8.16 13.98 -5.91
C THR A 113 7.51 13.18 -4.79
N HIS A 114 6.39 12.50 -5.07
CA HIS A 114 5.67 11.70 -4.08
C HIS A 114 6.43 10.40 -3.79
N ARG A 115 6.72 10.11 -2.51
CA ARG A 115 7.23 8.80 -2.07
C ARG A 115 6.08 7.88 -1.68
N THR A 116 5.83 6.87 -2.51
CA THR A 116 4.69 5.96 -2.40
C THR A 116 5.00 4.75 -1.50
N HIS A 117 5.12 4.98 -0.20
CA HIS A 117 5.05 3.92 0.81
C HIS A 117 3.73 4.03 1.56
N PRO A 118 2.91 2.96 1.63
CA PRO A 118 1.77 2.95 2.55
C PRO A 118 2.27 3.08 3.98
N LEU A 119 1.53 3.85 4.78
CA LEU A 119 1.86 4.22 6.15
C LEU A 119 0.60 4.06 7.00
N TYR A 120 0.76 3.75 8.28
CA TYR A 120 -0.38 3.59 9.18
C TYR A 120 -1.16 4.91 9.32
N VAL A 121 -2.47 4.81 9.04
CA VAL A 121 -3.48 5.86 9.14
C VAL A 121 -4.73 5.24 9.79
N GLY A 122 -4.88 5.45 11.09
CA GLY A 122 -5.97 4.87 11.89
C GLY A 122 -7.34 5.46 11.61
N LYS A 123 -8.38 4.82 12.17
CA LYS A 123 -9.81 5.21 12.01
C LYS A 123 -10.09 6.69 12.35
N ALA A 124 -9.30 7.30 13.24
CA ALA A 124 -9.47 8.69 13.67
C ALA A 124 -9.10 9.74 12.60
N ALA A 125 -8.21 9.43 11.65
CA ALA A 125 -7.66 10.43 10.72
C ALA A 125 -8.69 10.96 9.71
N SER A 126 -8.54 12.23 9.32
CA SER A 126 -9.39 12.86 8.29
C SER A 126 -9.27 12.23 6.90
N LEU A 127 -8.14 11.54 6.61
CA LEU A 127 -7.96 10.80 5.36
C LEU A 127 -8.83 9.53 5.31
N SER A 128 -9.01 8.85 6.43
CA SER A 128 -9.91 7.68 6.56
C SER A 128 -11.37 8.09 6.29
N PHE A 129 -11.77 9.27 6.78
CA PHE A 129 -13.09 9.85 6.51
C PHE A 129 -13.24 10.35 5.06
N LEU A 130 -12.19 10.92 4.46
CA LEU A 130 -12.17 11.28 3.03
C LEU A 130 -12.43 10.05 2.14
N GLN A 131 -11.82 8.90 2.44
CA GLN A 131 -12.02 7.70 1.62
C GLN A 131 -13.47 7.21 1.67
N LEU A 132 -14.05 7.12 2.87
CA LEU A 132 -15.48 6.81 3.04
C LEU A 132 -16.38 7.77 2.25
N LEU A 133 -16.04 9.07 2.21
CA LEU A 133 -16.78 10.06 1.45
C LEU A 133 -16.62 9.86 -0.07
N ARG A 134 -15.44 9.47 -0.57
CA ARG A 134 -15.23 9.12 -1.99
C ARG A 134 -16.02 7.90 -2.42
N ASP A 135 -16.03 6.87 -1.59
CA ASP A 135 -16.79 5.64 -1.85
C ASP A 135 -18.30 5.94 -1.87
N THR A 136 -18.77 6.72 -0.91
CA THR A 136 -20.17 7.19 -0.83
C THR A 136 -20.56 8.05 -2.05
N VAL A 137 -19.71 8.98 -2.49
CA VAL A 137 -19.95 9.78 -3.70
C VAL A 137 -19.98 8.91 -4.95
N THR A 138 -19.10 7.91 -5.07
CA THR A 138 -19.09 6.95 -6.19
C THR A 138 -20.40 6.17 -6.28
N GLN A 139 -20.92 5.69 -5.14
CA GLN A 139 -22.19 4.96 -5.08
C GLN A 139 -23.41 5.81 -5.51
N HIS A 140 -23.39 7.12 -5.25
CA HIS A 140 -24.55 7.99 -5.46
C HIS A 140 -24.56 8.79 -6.77
N ILE A 141 -23.40 9.25 -7.25
CA ILE A 141 -23.31 9.97 -8.54
C ILE A 141 -22.51 9.23 -9.62
N GLY A 142 -21.89 8.10 -9.29
CA GLY A 142 -21.00 7.38 -10.20
C GLY A 142 -19.56 7.95 -10.22
N PRO A 143 -18.72 7.50 -11.16
CA PRO A 143 -17.33 7.95 -11.27
C PRO A 143 -17.24 9.47 -11.49
N SER A 144 -16.62 10.17 -10.53
CA SER A 144 -16.44 11.62 -10.52
C SER A 144 -14.95 11.99 -10.46
N GLN A 145 -14.61 13.27 -10.65
CA GLN A 145 -13.22 13.71 -10.43
C GLN A 145 -12.82 13.54 -8.94
N PHE A 146 -13.71 13.91 -8.02
CA PHE A 146 -13.49 13.78 -6.57
C PHE A 146 -13.21 12.32 -6.14
N SER A 147 -13.97 11.38 -6.70
CA SER A 147 -13.95 9.98 -6.27
C SER A 147 -12.95 9.09 -7.01
N HIS A 148 -12.38 9.53 -8.14
CA HIS A 148 -11.29 8.85 -8.82
C HIS A 148 -10.10 9.80 -9.09
N ASN A 149 -9.49 10.28 -8.02
CA ASN A 149 -8.22 11.01 -8.07
C ASN A 149 -7.07 10.14 -7.53
N PHE A 150 -6.54 9.27 -8.38
CA PHE A 150 -5.36 8.39 -8.18
C PHE A 150 -4.04 9.11 -7.76
N ARG A 151 -4.09 10.41 -7.43
CA ARG A 151 -2.97 11.23 -6.93
C ARG A 151 -3.19 11.72 -5.49
N SER A 152 -4.27 11.26 -4.85
CA SER A 152 -4.80 11.85 -3.61
C SER A 152 -5.23 10.79 -2.59
N GLU A 153 -4.70 9.58 -2.72
CA GLU A 153 -4.87 8.47 -1.77
C GLU A 153 -3.67 8.39 -0.81
N ASP A 154 -2.47 8.81 -1.24
CA ASP A 154 -1.26 8.89 -0.40
C ASP A 154 -1.24 10.09 0.56
N MET A 155 -0.63 9.87 1.73
CA MET A 155 -0.26 10.95 2.65
C MET A 155 0.89 11.80 2.06
N LEU A 156 0.55 12.93 1.42
CA LEU A 156 1.53 13.87 0.82
C LEU A 156 2.69 14.20 1.77
N GLU A 157 3.90 13.83 1.36
CA GLU A 157 5.17 14.21 2.02
C GLU A 157 6.03 14.97 1.02
N THR A 158 6.71 16.02 1.48
CA THR A 158 7.70 16.77 0.67
C THR A 158 9.10 16.17 0.81
N GLU A 159 9.87 16.19 -0.28
CA GLU A 159 11.26 15.72 -0.27
C GLU A 159 12.23 16.71 0.39
N ALA A 160 13.35 16.20 0.90
CA ALA A 160 14.43 17.03 1.41
C ALA A 160 15.25 17.61 0.25
N HIS A 161 15.19 18.93 0.05
CA HIS A 161 16.09 19.62 -0.88
C HIS A 161 17.49 19.75 -0.28
N HIS A 162 18.38 18.82 -0.63
CA HIS A 162 19.79 18.84 -0.25
C HIS A 162 20.59 19.80 -1.14
N ASP A 163 20.47 21.11 -0.90
CA ASP A 163 21.56 22.04 -1.22
C ASP A 163 21.47 23.37 -0.43
N PRO A 164 22.17 23.49 0.73
CA PRO A 164 22.33 24.74 1.47
C PRO A 164 23.68 25.44 1.15
N SER A 165 24.46 24.91 0.20
CA SER A 165 25.92 25.04 0.15
C SER A 165 26.47 26.45 -0.12
N ASN A 166 25.63 27.41 -0.52
CA ASN A 166 26.04 28.73 -1.00
C ASN A 166 25.43 29.92 -0.22
N PHE A 167 24.76 29.70 0.92
CA PHE A 167 24.15 30.80 1.70
C PHE A 167 25.11 31.36 2.77
N ASN A 168 25.24 32.69 2.81
CA ASN A 168 26.04 33.42 3.80
C ASN A 168 25.11 34.02 4.89
N GLU A 169 25.52 33.92 6.15
CA GLU A 169 24.72 34.40 7.30
C GLU A 169 24.58 35.93 7.34
N GLU A 170 25.52 36.67 6.75
CA GLU A 170 25.50 38.13 6.62
C GLU A 170 24.25 38.67 5.88
N ASN A 171 23.51 37.80 5.17
CA ASN A 171 22.26 38.12 4.49
C ASN A 171 21.02 38.22 5.43
N CYS A 172 21.17 38.03 6.74
CA CYS A 172 20.05 38.00 7.70
C CYS A 172 20.18 39.14 8.74
N THR A 173 19.38 40.21 8.60
CA THR A 173 19.47 41.36 9.51
C THR A 173 18.94 41.05 10.92
N LEU A 174 19.34 41.84 11.93
CA LEU A 174 18.80 41.71 13.29
C LEU A 174 17.29 41.97 13.35
N ASP A 175 16.75 42.82 12.48
CA ASP A 175 15.32 43.10 12.40
C ASP A 175 14.53 42.00 11.69
N ASP A 176 15.13 41.31 10.71
CA ASP A 176 14.59 40.06 10.18
C ASP A 176 14.50 38.99 11.27
N GLN A 177 15.57 38.81 12.06
CA GLN A 177 15.58 37.84 13.16
C GLN A 177 14.48 38.16 14.19
N ARG A 178 14.32 39.43 14.59
CA ARG A 178 13.22 39.89 15.47
C ARG A 178 11.84 39.56 14.87
N ARG A 179 11.64 39.83 13.58
CA ARG A 179 10.37 39.55 12.87
C ARG A 179 10.06 38.05 12.80
N TYR A 180 11.07 37.22 12.57
CA TYR A 180 10.92 35.75 12.59
C TYR A 180 10.67 35.22 14.01
N ILE A 181 11.31 35.77 15.03
CA ILE A 181 11.02 35.46 16.44
C ILE A 181 9.56 35.78 16.78
N GLN A 182 9.07 36.98 16.45
CA GLN A 182 7.65 37.35 16.64
C GLN A 182 6.69 36.39 15.91
N ALA A 183 6.98 36.04 14.65
CA ALA A 183 6.20 35.06 13.89
C ALA A 183 6.24 33.65 14.51
N PHE A 184 7.37 33.25 15.10
CA PHE A 184 7.52 32.00 15.84
C PHE A 184 6.63 31.96 17.10
N HIS A 185 6.67 33.01 17.94
CA HIS A 185 5.79 33.10 19.12
C HIS A 185 4.32 33.03 18.69
N ALA A 186 3.93 33.81 17.68
CA ALA A 186 2.57 33.81 17.18
C ALA A 186 2.10 32.45 16.62
N VAL A 187 2.92 31.73 15.83
CA VAL A 187 2.53 30.41 15.26
C VAL A 187 2.58 29.26 16.28
N THR A 188 3.35 29.38 17.36
CA THR A 188 3.45 28.35 18.41
C THR A 188 2.60 28.63 19.65
N SER A 189 2.01 29.82 19.75
CA SER A 189 1.07 30.22 20.81
C SER A 189 -0.01 29.17 21.03
N GLY A 190 -0.22 28.80 22.30
CA GLY A 190 -1.13 27.73 22.72
C GLY A 190 -0.64 26.30 22.48
N PHE A 191 0.50 26.07 21.81
CA PHE A 191 1.02 24.73 21.51
C PHE A 191 2.42 24.42 22.06
N ILE A 192 3.33 25.40 22.12
CA ILE A 192 4.69 25.20 22.65
C ILE A 192 5.07 26.32 23.63
N TYR A 193 5.44 25.95 24.85
CA TYR A 193 6.11 26.81 25.81
C TYR A 193 7.58 26.39 25.95
N LEU A 194 8.51 27.30 25.63
CA LEU A 194 9.95 27.01 25.69
C LEU A 194 10.60 27.37 27.04
N GLY A 195 10.21 28.48 27.66
CA GLY A 195 10.82 29.01 28.90
C GLY A 195 11.23 30.48 28.79
N SER A 196 11.14 31.23 29.89
CA SER A 196 11.46 32.68 29.94
C SER A 196 12.95 32.97 29.67
N ASN A 197 13.84 32.05 30.05
CA ASN A 197 15.28 32.16 29.82
C ASN A 197 15.69 32.15 28.33
N ILE A 198 14.77 31.91 27.40
CA ILE A 198 15.08 31.86 25.96
C ILE A 198 15.04 33.23 25.28
N GLU A 199 14.34 34.23 25.83
CA GLU A 199 14.43 35.61 25.33
C GLU A 199 15.85 36.18 25.45
N ALA A 200 16.58 35.82 26.52
CA ALA A 200 17.98 36.17 26.70
C ALA A 200 18.90 35.40 25.72
N LEU A 201 18.61 34.12 25.47
CA LEU A 201 19.34 33.28 24.52
C LEU A 201 19.22 33.77 23.07
N LEU A 202 18.11 34.41 22.71
CA LEU A 202 17.92 35.05 21.41
C LEU A 202 18.75 36.34 21.24
N GLN A 203 19.30 36.90 22.32
CA GLN A 203 20.10 38.13 22.32
C GLN A 203 21.62 37.89 22.35
N ASP A 204 22.08 36.67 22.67
CA ASP A 204 23.51 36.32 22.74
C ASP A 204 24.09 36.04 21.33
N PRO A 205 25.06 36.83 20.82
CA PRO A 205 25.62 36.65 19.48
C PRO A 205 26.87 35.74 19.46
N THR A 206 27.25 35.10 20.56
CA THR A 206 28.50 34.34 20.65
C THR A 206 28.43 32.97 19.95
N GLU A 207 29.45 32.61 19.17
CA GLU A 207 29.56 31.26 18.60
C GLU A 207 29.86 30.23 19.72
N PRO A 208 29.11 29.12 19.77
CA PRO A 208 29.20 28.13 20.85
C PRO A 208 30.53 27.37 20.85
N LYS A 209 31.18 27.30 22.01
CA LYS A 209 32.50 26.65 22.18
C LYS A 209 32.39 25.23 22.73
N SER A 210 31.37 24.98 23.54
CA SER A 210 31.04 23.69 24.14
C SER A 210 29.78 23.07 23.53
N ASP A 211 29.64 21.75 23.65
CA ASP A 211 28.54 20.99 23.06
C ASP A 211 27.15 21.32 23.64
N ARG A 212 27.11 21.73 24.92
CA ARG A 212 25.90 22.28 25.54
C ARG A 212 25.52 23.64 24.95
N GLU A 213 26.49 24.50 24.63
CA GLU A 213 26.23 25.76 23.93
C GLU A 213 25.79 25.51 22.48
N LYS A 214 26.33 24.51 21.78
CA LYS A 214 25.91 24.14 20.41
C LYS A 214 24.42 23.75 20.38
N THR A 215 23.98 22.95 21.35
CA THR A 215 22.56 22.55 21.49
C THR A 215 21.66 23.76 21.81
N ARG A 216 22.14 24.71 22.61
CA ARG A 216 21.42 25.97 22.91
C ARG A 216 21.35 26.90 21.70
N ALA A 217 22.43 27.04 20.93
CA ALA A 217 22.44 27.77 19.66
C ALA A 217 21.48 27.15 18.62
N ALA A 218 21.35 25.81 18.62
CA ALA A 218 20.40 25.12 17.76
C ALA A 218 18.93 25.52 18.01
N ILE A 219 18.55 25.83 19.26
CA ILE A 219 17.20 26.31 19.58
C ILE A 219 16.93 27.66 18.91
N ARG A 220 17.89 28.60 18.93
CA ARG A 220 17.79 29.89 18.22
C ARG A 220 17.67 29.68 16.71
N ASP A 221 18.51 28.82 16.14
CA ASP A 221 18.46 28.47 14.71
C ASP A 221 17.07 27.92 14.32
N LEU A 222 16.48 27.03 15.14
CA LEU A 222 15.17 26.43 14.89
C LEU A 222 14.00 27.42 15.06
N ILE A 223 14.08 28.32 16.04
CA ILE A 223 13.10 29.43 16.23
C ILE A 223 13.06 30.32 14.98
N ILE A 224 14.23 30.77 14.50
CA ILE A 224 14.34 31.61 13.29
C ILE A 224 13.79 30.87 12.07
N ALA A 225 14.09 29.57 11.91
CA ALA A 225 13.60 28.77 10.81
C ALA A 225 12.07 28.61 10.79
N ILE A 226 11.43 28.33 11.93
CA ILE A 226 9.95 28.23 12.04
C ILE A 226 9.29 29.59 11.80
N GLY A 227 9.89 30.68 12.30
CA GLY A 227 9.44 32.04 12.03
C GLY A 227 9.49 32.41 10.55
N ALA A 228 10.62 32.14 9.88
CA ALA A 228 10.79 32.35 8.45
C ALA A 228 9.81 31.53 7.61
N GLN A 229 9.61 30.25 7.96
CA GLN A 229 8.65 29.34 7.33
C GLN A 229 7.19 29.82 7.43
N SER A 230 6.85 30.63 8.45
CA SER A 230 5.50 31.13 8.72
C SER A 230 5.20 32.49 8.06
N CYS A 231 6.25 33.23 7.70
CA CYS A 231 6.19 34.52 7.01
C CYS A 231 5.97 34.36 5.50
N PRO A 232 5.51 35.42 4.78
CA PRO A 232 5.46 35.42 3.31
C PRO A 232 6.82 35.05 2.67
N SER A 233 6.79 34.16 1.68
CA SER A 233 8.01 33.60 1.07
C SER A 233 8.53 34.47 -0.06
N GLU A 234 9.60 35.20 0.20
CA GLU A 234 10.49 35.69 -0.85
C GLU A 234 11.59 34.63 -1.11
N PRO A 235 12.24 34.61 -2.29
CA PRO A 235 13.20 33.54 -2.65
C PRO A 235 14.39 33.43 -1.69
N GLU A 236 14.73 34.52 -1.03
CA GLU A 236 15.79 34.62 -0.02
C GLU A 236 15.32 34.07 1.33
N THR A 237 14.07 34.37 1.75
CA THR A 237 13.44 33.82 2.96
C THR A 237 13.46 32.29 2.99
N VAL A 238 13.22 31.64 1.84
CA VAL A 238 13.20 30.17 1.72
C VAL A 238 14.61 29.55 1.77
N GLN A 239 15.65 30.29 1.39
CA GLN A 239 17.04 29.85 1.57
C GLN A 239 17.46 30.01 3.04
N LEU A 240 17.11 31.15 3.64
CA LEU A 240 17.33 31.49 5.04
C LEU A 240 16.68 30.46 5.98
N GLU A 241 15.38 30.16 5.78
CA GLU A 241 14.63 29.11 6.48
C GLU A 241 15.40 27.78 6.52
N ARG A 242 15.86 27.33 5.35
CA ARG A 242 16.55 26.04 5.18
C ARG A 242 17.96 26.05 5.76
N PHE A 243 18.68 27.17 5.65
CA PHE A 243 20.01 27.36 6.22
C PHE A 243 19.95 27.23 7.75
N PHE A 244 19.11 28.04 8.39
CA PHE A 244 18.92 28.01 9.84
C PHE A 244 18.43 26.64 10.31
N PHE A 245 17.41 26.05 9.67
CA PHE A 245 16.97 24.69 10.03
C PHE A 245 18.10 23.65 9.91
N THR A 246 18.86 23.66 8.81
CA THR A 246 19.95 22.68 8.60
C THR A 246 21.07 22.87 9.61
N ARG A 247 21.39 24.11 10.01
CA ARG A 247 22.39 24.38 11.05
C ARG A 247 21.92 23.91 12.42
N GLY A 248 20.68 24.24 12.82
CA GLY A 248 20.08 23.78 14.07
C GLY A 248 20.00 22.25 14.13
N GLN A 249 19.56 21.60 13.06
CA GLN A 249 19.55 20.15 12.92
C GLN A 249 20.94 19.54 13.12
N ARG A 250 21.98 20.05 12.43
CA ARG A 250 23.37 19.56 12.58
C ARG A 250 23.90 19.75 14.00
N ARG A 251 23.69 20.92 14.60
CA ARG A 251 24.09 21.24 15.99
C ARG A 251 23.39 20.34 17.01
N THR A 252 22.13 19.98 16.79
CA THR A 252 21.35 19.08 17.66
C THR A 252 21.79 17.63 17.54
N PHE A 253 22.02 17.14 16.31
CA PHE A 253 22.36 15.73 16.07
C PHE A 253 23.77 15.34 16.56
N ALA A 254 24.68 16.29 16.72
CA ALA A 254 26.07 16.04 17.10
C ALA A 254 26.21 15.27 18.44
N ASN A 255 25.32 15.52 19.40
CA ASN A 255 25.42 15.02 20.78
C ASN A 255 24.20 14.17 21.22
N LEU A 256 23.43 13.66 20.25
CA LEU A 256 22.11 13.06 20.45
C LEU A 256 22.06 11.90 21.47
N LEU A 257 23.13 11.09 21.53
CA LEU A 257 23.16 9.86 22.32
C LEU A 257 23.94 9.98 23.64
N GLU A 258 24.53 11.15 23.92
CA GLU A 258 25.54 11.31 24.97
C GLU A 258 25.03 12.08 26.20
N ASP A 259 24.26 13.16 26.01
CA ASP A 259 23.70 13.98 27.11
C ASP A 259 22.22 14.33 26.86
N PRO A 260 21.26 13.54 27.39
CA PRO A 260 19.84 13.86 27.30
C PRO A 260 19.51 15.07 28.19
N SER A 261 19.28 16.23 27.57
CA SER A 261 19.07 17.51 28.26
C SER A 261 17.72 18.18 27.92
N MET A 262 17.26 19.10 28.77
CA MET A 262 16.05 19.91 28.53
C MET A 262 16.10 20.63 27.17
N ASP A 263 17.30 21.07 26.76
CA ASP A 263 17.52 21.78 25.51
C ASP A 263 17.49 20.82 24.30
N LEU A 264 17.87 19.54 24.48
CA LEU A 264 17.69 18.49 23.49
C LEU A 264 16.18 18.20 23.26
N VAL A 265 15.38 18.12 24.33
CA VAL A 265 13.91 17.96 24.24
C VAL A 265 13.27 19.15 23.51
N ARG A 266 13.66 20.38 23.84
CA ARG A 266 13.24 21.61 23.14
C ARG A 266 13.58 21.55 21.65
N ALA A 267 14.82 21.19 21.31
CA ALA A 267 15.28 21.13 19.93
C ALA A 267 14.48 20.10 19.09
N PHE A 268 14.26 18.89 19.58
CA PHE A 268 13.47 17.89 18.84
C PHE A 268 11.98 18.23 18.74
N LEU A 269 11.39 18.86 19.76
CA LEU A 269 10.02 19.39 19.70
C LEU A 269 9.88 20.46 18.60
N LEU A 270 10.83 21.40 18.52
CA LEU A 270 10.89 22.42 17.46
C LEU A 270 11.13 21.82 16.07
N MET A 271 12.04 20.85 15.96
CA MET A 271 12.30 20.13 14.71
C MET A 271 11.06 19.37 14.22
N SER A 272 10.24 18.83 15.13
CA SER A 272 8.95 18.24 14.77
C SER A 272 7.97 19.29 14.24
N PHE A 273 7.80 20.40 14.96
CA PHE A 273 6.89 21.48 14.56
C PHE A 273 7.23 22.05 13.17
N TYR A 274 8.52 22.32 12.91
CA TYR A 274 9.03 22.71 11.59
C TYR A 274 8.70 21.66 10.52
N MET A 275 8.82 20.37 10.81
CA MET A 275 8.50 19.31 9.84
C MET A 275 6.99 19.23 9.54
N PHE A 276 6.11 19.59 10.48
CA PHE A 276 4.67 19.74 10.18
C PHE A 276 4.37 20.95 9.28
N GLY A 277 5.03 22.10 9.50
CA GLY A 277 4.95 23.24 8.59
C GLY A 277 5.49 22.91 7.19
N ALA A 278 6.67 22.27 7.11
CA ALA A 278 7.31 21.82 5.88
C ALA A 278 6.56 20.69 5.12
N CYS A 279 5.53 20.09 5.72
CA CYS A 279 4.75 18.96 5.17
C CYS A 279 5.55 17.64 5.07
N ARG A 280 6.36 17.34 6.09
CA ARG A 280 7.20 16.14 6.26
C ARG A 280 6.81 15.39 7.54
N ARG A 281 5.56 14.95 7.59
CA ARG A 281 4.86 14.45 8.79
C ARG A 281 5.49 13.18 9.36
N ASN A 282 6.14 12.37 8.52
CA ASN A 282 6.91 11.22 9.01
C ASN A 282 8.17 11.65 9.77
N ALA A 283 8.92 12.64 9.26
CA ALA A 283 10.06 13.18 10.00
C ALA A 283 9.61 13.85 11.31
N ALA A 284 8.48 14.55 11.28
CA ALA A 284 7.88 15.16 12.47
C ALA A 284 7.54 14.11 13.56
N PHE A 285 6.91 12.99 13.17
CA PHE A 285 6.59 11.88 14.06
C PHE A 285 7.85 11.22 14.64
N MET A 286 8.89 11.00 13.84
CA MET A 286 10.17 10.46 14.33
C MET A 286 10.85 11.39 15.36
N TYR A 287 10.79 12.71 15.16
CA TYR A 287 11.34 13.68 16.12
C TYR A 287 10.54 13.75 17.43
N LEU A 288 9.22 13.51 17.41
CA LEU A 288 8.43 13.37 18.64
C LEU A 288 8.82 12.12 19.43
N GLY A 289 9.06 11.00 18.74
CA GLY A 289 9.59 9.78 19.38
C GLY A 289 10.93 10.00 20.08
N VAL A 290 11.83 10.78 19.47
CA VAL A 290 13.11 11.17 20.10
C VAL A 290 12.87 12.09 21.31
N ALA A 291 12.09 13.16 21.15
CA ALA A 291 11.80 14.10 22.24
C ALA A 291 11.14 13.42 23.44
N ALA A 292 10.21 12.49 23.20
CA ALA A 292 9.57 11.65 24.23
C ALA A 292 10.58 10.77 24.97
N ARG A 293 11.50 10.09 24.26
CA ARG A 293 12.54 9.28 24.91
C ARG A 293 13.52 10.12 25.73
N SER A 294 13.94 11.29 25.24
CA SER A 294 14.78 12.22 26.02
C SER A 294 14.05 12.77 27.26
N ALA A 295 12.76 13.12 27.13
CA ALA A 295 11.94 13.58 28.26
C ALA A 295 11.66 12.47 29.30
N VAL A 296 11.59 11.21 28.88
CA VAL A 296 11.52 10.04 29.77
C VAL A 296 12.83 9.85 30.52
N ALA A 297 13.97 9.83 29.82
CA ALA A 297 15.30 9.66 30.41
C ALA A 297 15.61 10.74 31.48
N LEU A 298 15.11 11.96 31.26
CA LEU A 298 15.22 13.09 32.20
C LEU A 298 14.21 13.09 33.35
N GLY A 299 13.17 12.24 33.33
CA GLY A 299 12.10 12.27 34.34
C GLY A 299 11.19 13.50 34.28
N LEU A 300 10.77 13.96 33.08
CA LEU A 300 9.75 15.01 32.95
C LEU A 300 8.33 14.49 33.19
N HIS A 301 8.10 13.22 32.86
CA HIS A 301 6.83 12.51 33.01
C HIS A 301 6.47 12.15 34.46
N THR A 302 7.45 12.09 35.37
CA THR A 302 7.27 11.75 36.79
C THR A 302 7.33 12.97 37.70
N ASP A 303 6.73 12.88 38.89
CA ASP A 303 6.67 13.95 39.89
C ASP A 303 7.85 13.95 40.87
N SER A 304 8.74 12.96 40.75
CA SER A 304 9.79 12.59 41.69
C SER A 304 11.01 13.52 41.69
N ALA A 305 10.79 14.80 42.03
CA ALA A 305 11.79 15.86 41.98
C ALA A 305 11.91 16.66 43.29
N GLU A 306 11.85 15.98 44.44
CA GLU A 306 11.91 16.59 45.79
C GLU A 306 13.20 17.41 46.07
N SER A 307 14.23 17.24 45.24
CA SER A 307 15.53 17.93 45.33
C SER A 307 15.71 19.10 44.35
N LEU A 308 14.76 19.37 43.45
CA LEU A 308 14.87 20.46 42.46
C LEU A 308 14.21 21.76 42.93
N GLY A 309 14.74 22.89 42.50
CA GLY A 309 14.15 24.21 42.79
C GLY A 309 12.82 24.40 42.06
N HIS A 310 11.82 24.99 42.74
CA HIS A 310 10.45 25.15 42.19
C HIS A 310 10.38 25.78 40.79
N SER A 311 11.28 26.72 40.46
CA SER A 311 11.32 27.34 39.12
C SER A 311 11.69 26.34 38.02
N GLU A 312 12.61 25.42 38.31
CA GLU A 312 13.03 24.37 37.37
C GLU A 312 11.94 23.31 37.22
N GLN A 313 11.32 22.90 38.34
CA GLN A 313 10.16 22.00 38.33
C GLN A 313 9.01 22.56 37.46
N GLN A 314 8.78 23.87 37.50
CA GLN A 314 7.77 24.53 36.68
C GLN A 314 8.16 24.67 35.20
N GLU A 315 9.44 24.85 34.84
CA GLU A 315 9.89 24.74 33.44
C GLU A 315 9.73 23.30 32.91
N ARG A 316 10.08 22.29 33.72
CA ARG A 316 9.94 20.86 33.39
C ARG A 316 8.46 20.47 33.16
N CYS A 317 7.56 20.95 34.01
CA CYS A 317 6.11 20.79 33.83
C CYS A 317 5.64 21.36 32.48
N ARG A 318 5.94 22.63 32.18
CA ARG A 318 5.47 23.29 30.95
C ARG A 318 6.09 22.70 29.67
N LEU A 319 7.34 22.21 29.71
CA LEU A 319 7.94 21.53 28.56
C LEU A 319 7.32 20.14 28.32
N TRP A 320 7.01 19.39 29.38
CA TRP A 320 6.26 18.13 29.27
C TRP A 320 4.86 18.36 28.66
N MET A 321 4.13 19.37 29.15
CA MET A 321 2.83 19.77 28.60
C MET A 321 2.93 20.09 27.10
N SER A 322 3.94 20.87 26.70
CA SER A 322 4.19 21.23 25.29
C SER A 322 4.47 20.02 24.40
N LEU A 323 5.24 19.06 24.91
CA LEU A 323 5.54 17.81 24.20
C LEU A 323 4.28 16.95 24.03
N CYS A 324 3.49 16.77 25.09
CA CYS A 324 2.22 16.05 25.02
C CYS A 324 1.22 16.74 24.07
N VAL A 325 1.10 18.07 24.11
CA VAL A 325 0.19 18.82 23.21
C VAL A 325 0.54 18.58 21.75
N ILE A 326 1.81 18.75 21.34
CA ILE A 326 2.21 18.48 19.95
C ILE A 326 2.05 16.99 19.60
N ASP A 327 2.48 16.07 20.46
CA ASP A 327 2.47 14.63 20.18
C ASP A 327 1.05 14.06 20.05
N LEU A 328 0.14 14.41 20.95
CA LEU A 328 -1.26 13.97 20.95
C LEU A 328 -2.05 14.62 19.80
N LEU A 329 -1.87 15.92 19.53
CA LEU A 329 -2.48 16.59 18.38
C LEU A 329 -1.96 16.01 17.06
N ALA A 330 -0.65 15.84 16.90
CA ALA A 330 -0.05 15.20 15.74
C ALA A 330 -0.62 13.80 15.50
N SER A 331 -0.63 12.98 16.55
CA SER A 331 -1.05 11.58 16.51
C SER A 331 -2.54 11.44 16.16
N SER A 332 -3.40 12.29 16.71
CA SER A 332 -4.82 12.36 16.35
C SER A 332 -5.07 12.72 14.87
N ILE A 333 -4.31 13.68 14.33
CA ILE A 333 -4.42 14.16 12.94
C ILE A 333 -3.92 13.10 11.94
N LEU A 334 -2.84 12.41 12.28
CA LEU A 334 -2.25 11.34 11.46
C LEU A 334 -2.96 9.99 11.64
N GLY A 335 -3.74 9.82 12.71
CA GLY A 335 -4.29 8.54 13.13
C GLY A 335 -3.20 7.55 13.54
N ARG A 336 -2.23 7.97 14.36
CA ARG A 336 -1.13 7.14 14.87
C ARG A 336 -1.20 7.04 16.40
N PRO A 337 -0.60 6.02 17.03
CA PRO A 337 -0.38 6.03 18.48
C PRO A 337 0.63 7.12 18.86
N ALA A 338 0.34 7.86 19.92
CA ALA A 338 1.24 8.90 20.44
C ALA A 338 2.37 8.30 21.30
N ALA A 339 3.56 8.92 21.26
CA ALA A 339 4.71 8.47 22.04
C ALA A 339 4.57 8.74 23.55
N THR A 340 3.75 9.73 23.91
CA THR A 340 3.49 10.18 25.29
C THR A 340 2.26 9.53 25.93
N ALA A 341 1.35 8.91 25.18
CA ALA A 341 0.07 8.40 25.68
C ALA A 341 0.23 7.42 26.87
N ALA A 342 1.11 6.42 26.72
CA ALA A 342 1.41 5.43 27.75
C ALA A 342 2.28 5.97 28.91
N LEU A 343 2.52 7.29 28.96
CA LEU A 343 3.33 8.00 29.95
C LEU A 343 2.53 9.12 30.65
N LEU A 344 1.22 9.20 30.41
CA LEU A 344 0.31 10.15 31.06
C LEU A 344 -0.09 9.62 32.45
N PRO A 345 0.23 10.31 33.56
CA PRO A 345 -0.17 9.87 34.90
C PRO A 345 -1.62 10.26 35.20
N GLU A 346 -2.31 9.43 35.98
CA GLU A 346 -3.77 9.53 36.22
C GLU A 346 -4.21 10.79 36.98
N ASN A 347 -3.34 11.39 37.82
CA ASN A 347 -3.68 12.52 38.68
C ASN A 347 -2.57 13.60 38.66
N ARG A 348 -2.53 14.46 37.63
CA ARG A 348 -1.54 15.56 37.51
C ARG A 348 -2.10 16.98 37.59
N SER A 349 -3.33 17.16 38.06
CA SER A 349 -4.01 18.47 38.15
C SER A 349 -3.36 19.46 39.13
N ASP A 350 -2.71 18.96 40.19
CA ASP A 350 -2.51 19.75 41.42
C ASP A 350 -1.11 20.38 41.54
N LEU A 351 -0.15 20.01 40.68
CA LEU A 351 1.27 20.32 40.88
C LEU A 351 1.77 21.63 40.23
N CYS A 352 1.11 22.11 39.18
CA CYS A 352 1.58 23.29 38.46
C CYS A 352 0.70 24.50 38.82
N ARG A 353 1.28 25.48 39.53
CA ARG A 353 0.60 26.71 40.01
C ARG A 353 -0.29 27.34 38.94
N ILE A 354 -1.39 27.97 39.40
CA ILE A 354 -2.30 28.79 38.60
C ILE A 354 -1.51 29.60 37.55
N PRO A 355 -1.69 29.34 36.25
CA PRO A 355 -0.85 29.92 35.20
C PRO A 355 -0.99 31.45 35.18
N THR A 356 0.15 32.15 35.23
CA THR A 356 0.20 33.59 35.53
C THR A 356 0.23 34.49 34.29
N THR A 357 0.67 33.97 33.15
CA THR A 357 0.73 34.69 31.87
C THR A 357 -0.24 34.08 30.86
N THR A 358 -0.71 34.87 29.88
CA THR A 358 -1.67 34.38 28.87
C THR A 358 -1.13 33.17 28.09
N ALA A 359 0.17 33.13 27.75
CA ALA A 359 0.81 31.98 27.10
C ALA A 359 0.77 30.71 27.97
N GLU A 360 0.97 30.83 29.29
CA GLU A 360 0.83 29.71 30.23
C GLU A 360 -0.62 29.23 30.36
N ILE A 361 -1.60 30.14 30.35
CA ILE A 361 -3.02 29.80 30.40
C ILE A 361 -3.40 29.03 29.13
N SER A 362 -2.95 29.48 27.95
CA SER A 362 -3.22 28.80 26.67
C SER A 362 -2.60 27.41 26.59
N ILE A 363 -1.32 27.23 26.97
CA ILE A 363 -0.68 25.91 26.92
C ILE A 363 -1.27 24.92 27.93
N PHE A 364 -1.67 25.40 29.12
CA PHE A 364 -2.36 24.57 30.10
C PHE A 364 -3.74 24.14 29.60
N ALA A 365 -4.51 25.05 29.01
CA ALA A 365 -5.81 24.76 28.42
C ALA A 365 -5.70 23.70 27.31
N SER A 366 -4.76 23.89 26.36
CA SER A 366 -4.44 22.91 25.31
C SER A 366 -4.01 21.57 25.88
N TYR A 367 -3.17 21.53 26.91
CA TYR A 367 -2.72 20.27 27.53
C TYR A 367 -3.88 19.48 28.13
N GLN A 368 -4.72 20.12 28.95
CA GLN A 368 -5.91 19.46 29.52
C GLN A 368 -6.84 18.91 28.43
N LEU A 369 -6.99 19.66 27.33
CA LEU A 369 -7.77 19.22 26.18
C LEU A 369 -7.13 18.06 25.40
N SER A 370 -5.80 18.04 25.28
CA SER A 370 -5.06 16.93 24.66
C SER A 370 -5.17 15.63 25.47
N LEU A 371 -5.34 15.69 26.79
CA LEU A 371 -5.64 14.51 27.60
C LEU A 371 -7.03 13.93 27.26
N ILE A 372 -8.05 14.80 27.18
CA ILE A 372 -9.41 14.39 26.76
C ILE A 372 -9.39 13.83 25.33
N LEU A 373 -8.58 14.41 24.44
CA LEU A 373 -8.40 13.94 23.06
C LEU A 373 -7.83 12.51 22.98
N GLU A 374 -6.89 12.15 23.87
CA GLU A 374 -6.38 10.78 23.94
C GLU A 374 -7.45 9.82 24.49
N GLU A 375 -8.25 10.24 25.47
CA GLU A 375 -9.39 9.45 25.98
C GLU A 375 -10.45 9.22 24.87
N ILE A 376 -10.70 10.23 24.03
CA ILE A 376 -11.58 10.13 22.85
C ILE A 376 -11.06 9.08 21.85
N ILE A 377 -9.76 9.06 21.57
CA ILE A 377 -9.14 8.07 20.67
C ILE A 377 -9.18 6.67 21.31
N GLY A 378 -8.75 6.58 22.57
CA GLY A 378 -8.63 5.35 23.34
C GLY A 378 -9.95 4.65 23.64
N ARG A 379 -11.09 5.35 23.63
CA ARG A 379 -12.43 4.77 23.78
C ARG A 379 -13.22 4.65 22.48
N LEU A 380 -13.37 5.72 21.69
CA LEU A 380 -14.27 5.70 20.53
C LEU A 380 -13.66 5.11 19.24
N TYR A 381 -12.33 5.02 19.15
CA TYR A 381 -11.64 4.58 17.93
C TYR A 381 -10.88 3.26 18.09
N SER A 382 -10.75 2.75 19.32
CA SER A 382 -10.28 1.40 19.64
C SER A 382 -11.39 0.35 19.52
N GLU A 383 -12.62 0.69 19.94
CA GLU A 383 -13.77 -0.21 19.98
C GLU A 383 -14.32 -0.57 18.58
N LYS A 384 -15.14 -1.63 18.54
CA LYS A 384 -15.77 -2.15 17.31
C LYS A 384 -16.87 -1.21 16.78
N ALA A 385 -17.61 -0.55 17.67
CA ALA A 385 -18.62 0.45 17.34
C ALA A 385 -18.73 1.49 18.46
N ALA A 386 -18.85 2.77 18.11
CA ALA A 386 -19.02 3.86 19.06
C ALA A 386 -20.42 3.85 19.69
N SER A 387 -20.50 3.85 21.02
CA SER A 387 -21.76 3.94 21.76
C SER A 387 -22.20 5.38 22.01
N THR A 388 -23.51 5.61 22.07
CA THR A 388 -24.09 6.92 22.41
C THR A 388 -23.71 7.37 23.82
N GLU A 389 -23.57 6.43 24.75
CA GLU A 389 -23.28 6.68 26.16
C GLU A 389 -21.83 7.17 26.36
N THR A 390 -20.87 6.58 25.64
CA THR A 390 -19.46 7.02 25.66
C THR A 390 -19.32 8.38 24.97
N ALA A 391 -20.05 8.63 23.89
CA ALA A 391 -20.08 9.95 23.25
C ALA A 391 -20.66 11.03 24.19
N ASP A 392 -21.80 10.75 24.83
CA ASP A 392 -22.41 11.66 25.81
C ASP A 392 -21.51 11.93 27.02
N PHE A 393 -20.75 10.93 27.49
CA PHE A 393 -19.73 11.10 28.53
C PHE A 393 -18.62 12.06 28.09
N LEU A 394 -18.00 11.81 26.92
CA LEU A 394 -16.88 12.61 26.43
C LEU A 394 -17.30 14.06 26.08
N LEU A 395 -18.52 14.27 25.58
CA LEU A 395 -19.08 15.61 25.38
C LEU A 395 -19.31 16.35 26.71
N ARG A 396 -19.66 15.65 27.80
CA ARG A 396 -19.78 16.27 29.13
C ARG A 396 -18.42 16.70 29.68
N GLU A 397 -17.35 15.92 29.47
CA GLU A 397 -16.00 16.34 29.87
C GLU A 397 -15.46 17.50 29.02
N LEU A 398 -15.69 17.50 27.70
CA LEU A 398 -15.37 18.63 26.83
C LEU A 398 -16.12 19.91 27.27
N ASN A 399 -17.40 19.81 27.62
CA ASN A 399 -18.17 20.94 28.13
C ASN A 399 -17.68 21.40 29.52
N ARG A 400 -17.39 20.47 30.45
CA ARG A 400 -16.78 20.78 31.76
C ARG A 400 -15.43 21.48 31.65
N TRP A 401 -14.62 21.11 30.66
CA TRP A 401 -13.37 21.80 30.33
C TRP A 401 -13.64 23.21 29.79
N SER A 402 -14.61 23.35 28.87
CA SER A 402 -15.01 24.63 28.28
C SER A 402 -15.53 25.60 29.34
N ASP A 403 -16.43 25.16 30.22
CA ASP A 403 -17.00 25.95 31.33
C ASP A 403 -15.94 26.48 32.31
N ARG A 404 -14.78 25.83 32.39
CA ARG A 404 -13.63 26.24 33.21
C ARG A 404 -12.62 27.14 32.46
N LEU A 405 -12.81 27.37 31.17
CA LEU A 405 -11.90 28.15 30.33
C LEU A 405 -11.96 29.65 30.68
N PRO A 406 -10.85 30.30 31.08
CA PRO A 406 -10.85 31.70 31.51
C PRO A 406 -11.26 32.70 30.41
N ASP A 407 -11.83 33.83 30.82
CA ASP A 407 -12.31 34.89 29.90
C ASP A 407 -11.22 35.45 28.98
N SER A 408 -9.94 35.42 29.41
CA SER A 408 -8.79 35.81 28.58
C SER A 408 -8.56 34.92 27.34
N LEU A 409 -9.14 33.72 27.32
CA LEU A 409 -9.18 32.84 26.15
C LEU A 409 -10.49 32.96 25.36
N ARG A 410 -11.55 33.51 25.97
CA ARG A 410 -12.88 33.67 25.38
C ARG A 410 -13.06 35.00 24.63
N ALA A 411 -12.34 36.05 25.05
CA ALA A 411 -12.42 37.39 24.45
C ALA A 411 -11.03 37.90 24.00
N PRO A 412 -10.95 38.73 22.94
CA PRO A 412 -9.70 39.39 22.57
C PRO A 412 -9.31 40.44 23.61
N SER A 413 -8.13 40.28 24.21
CA SER A 413 -7.58 41.22 25.19
C SER A 413 -7.10 42.51 24.53
N GLU A 414 -7.42 43.65 25.14
CA GLU A 414 -6.77 44.93 24.81
C GLU A 414 -5.25 44.85 25.11
N SER A 415 -4.45 45.32 24.16
CA SER A 415 -2.99 45.45 24.25
C SER A 415 -2.55 46.47 23.19
N SER A 416 -1.57 47.32 23.52
CA SER A 416 -1.05 48.34 22.60
C SER A 416 -0.01 47.82 21.60
N ASP A 417 0.51 46.61 21.80
CA ASP A 417 1.50 45.97 20.90
C ASP A 417 0.79 45.03 19.90
N PRO A 418 0.82 45.31 18.58
CA PRO A 418 0.19 44.47 17.57
C PRO A 418 0.72 43.04 17.50
N SER A 419 1.99 42.80 17.85
CA SER A 419 2.59 41.45 17.84
C SER A 419 2.04 40.59 18.98
N VAL A 420 1.92 41.16 20.19
CA VAL A 420 1.28 40.51 21.34
C VAL A 420 -0.22 40.28 21.10
N VAL A 421 -0.90 41.20 20.41
CA VAL A 421 -2.30 41.00 19.97
C VAL A 421 -2.40 39.82 19.01
N GLN A 422 -1.53 39.75 17.99
CA GLN A 422 -1.50 38.63 17.04
C GLN A 422 -1.21 37.28 17.71
N GLU A 423 -0.25 37.23 18.63
CA GLU A 423 0.09 36.02 19.40
C GLU A 423 -1.09 35.52 20.24
N ARG A 424 -1.83 36.42 20.92
CA ARG A 424 -3.01 36.07 21.71
C ARG A 424 -4.17 35.61 20.83
N ILE A 425 -4.44 36.30 19.72
CA ILE A 425 -5.52 35.92 18.79
C ILE A 425 -5.25 34.53 18.19
N ILE A 426 -4.03 34.23 17.75
CA ILE A 426 -3.68 32.91 17.22
C ILE A 426 -3.71 31.84 18.32
N GLY A 427 -3.23 32.14 19.54
CA GLY A 427 -3.29 31.22 20.67
C GLY A 427 -4.72 30.84 21.07
N ASN A 428 -5.61 31.83 21.19
CA ASN A 428 -7.02 31.60 21.52
C ASN A 428 -7.71 30.80 20.39
N MET A 429 -7.42 31.12 19.11
CA MET A 429 -7.89 30.34 17.96
C MET A 429 -7.39 28.89 18.00
N HIS A 430 -6.12 28.64 18.35
CA HIS A 430 -5.57 27.28 18.46
C HIS A 430 -6.27 26.45 19.54
N VAL A 431 -6.56 27.05 20.71
CA VAL A 431 -7.34 26.40 21.78
C VAL A 431 -8.76 26.09 21.31
N ALA A 432 -9.46 27.07 20.72
CA ALA A 432 -10.84 26.90 20.23
C ALA A 432 -10.96 25.87 19.09
N CYS A 433 -10.03 25.90 18.13
CA CYS A 433 -10.03 24.92 17.02
C CYS A 433 -9.70 23.51 17.51
N SER A 434 -8.83 23.37 18.50
CA SER A 434 -8.56 22.06 19.12
C SER A 434 -9.82 21.52 19.81
N TYR A 435 -10.61 22.37 20.47
CA TYR A 435 -11.86 21.98 21.15
C TYR A 435 -12.89 21.48 20.14
N HIS A 436 -13.17 22.25 19.09
CA HIS A 436 -14.10 21.84 18.04
C HIS A 436 -13.60 20.59 17.29
N PHE A 437 -12.29 20.40 17.15
CA PHE A 437 -11.73 19.18 16.55
C PHE A 437 -11.98 17.95 17.45
N ALA A 438 -11.83 18.08 18.77
CA ALA A 438 -12.18 17.01 19.72
C ALA A 438 -13.69 16.67 19.68
N VAL A 439 -14.57 17.68 19.63
CA VAL A 439 -16.02 17.46 19.46
C VAL A 439 -16.32 16.74 18.15
N ILE A 440 -15.74 17.18 17.03
CA ILE A 440 -15.88 16.50 15.72
C ILE A 440 -15.43 15.03 15.79
N LEU A 441 -14.32 14.72 16.49
CA LEU A 441 -13.86 13.34 16.64
C LEU A 441 -14.87 12.49 17.44
N VAL A 442 -15.48 13.03 18.50
CA VAL A 442 -16.55 12.33 19.25
C VAL A 442 -17.78 12.08 18.38
N THR A 443 -18.23 13.09 17.62
CA THR A 443 -19.54 13.07 16.98
C THR A 443 -19.56 12.50 15.55
N ARG A 444 -18.42 12.49 14.85
CA ARG A 444 -18.31 12.02 13.44
C ARG A 444 -18.82 10.59 13.18
N PRO A 445 -18.68 9.59 14.06
CA PRO A 445 -19.27 8.26 13.84
C PRO A 445 -20.81 8.32 13.69
N PHE A 446 -21.46 9.19 14.46
CA PHE A 446 -22.91 9.37 14.46
C PHE A 446 -23.39 10.23 13.27
N LEU A 447 -22.58 11.22 12.85
CA LEU A 447 -22.74 11.90 11.57
C LEU A 447 -22.71 10.90 10.40
N ILE A 448 -21.71 10.01 10.36
CA ILE A 448 -21.57 8.98 9.33
C ILE A 448 -22.80 8.06 9.29
N SER A 449 -23.25 7.58 10.46
CA SER A 449 -24.47 6.77 10.58
C SER A 449 -25.70 7.50 10.03
N THR A 450 -25.96 8.72 10.50
CA THR A 450 -27.15 9.52 10.15
C THR A 450 -27.18 9.89 8.67
N LEU A 451 -26.09 10.42 8.12
CA LEU A 451 -26.05 10.87 6.73
C LEU A 451 -26.08 9.69 5.73
N SER A 452 -25.59 8.51 6.12
CA SER A 452 -25.74 7.29 5.31
C SER A 452 -27.19 6.86 5.19
N VAL A 453 -27.98 6.92 6.28
CA VAL A 453 -29.43 6.64 6.26
C VAL A 453 -30.17 7.67 5.39
N ARG A 454 -29.84 8.96 5.52
CA ARG A 454 -30.42 10.02 4.65
C ARG A 454 -30.12 9.80 3.17
N LEU A 455 -28.89 9.39 2.83
CA LEU A 455 -28.51 9.10 1.44
C LEU A 455 -29.23 7.87 0.88
N ALA A 456 -29.40 6.80 1.67
CA ALA A 456 -30.21 5.64 1.28
C ALA A 456 -31.68 6.03 1.01
N ARG A 457 -32.29 6.84 1.90
CA ARG A 457 -33.64 7.41 1.74
C ARG A 457 -33.75 8.27 0.47
N LEU A 458 -32.75 9.11 0.19
CA LEU A 458 -32.67 9.90 -1.04
C LEU A 458 -32.65 9.00 -2.28
N HIS A 459 -31.84 7.93 -2.28
CA HIS A 459 -31.72 7.01 -3.40
C HIS A 459 -33.04 6.26 -3.67
N GLN A 460 -33.69 5.71 -2.63
CA GLN A 460 -35.00 5.06 -2.79
C GLN A 460 -36.08 6.02 -3.30
N SER A 461 -36.06 7.30 -2.88
CA SER A 461 -37.00 8.30 -3.41
C SER A 461 -36.87 8.58 -4.92
N LEU A 462 -35.83 8.05 -5.57
CA LEU A 462 -35.57 8.14 -7.01
C LEU A 462 -35.92 6.85 -7.78
N SER A 463 -35.87 5.68 -7.14
CA SER A 463 -36.26 4.38 -7.72
C SER A 463 -37.75 4.08 -7.48
N THR A 464 -38.54 3.97 -8.55
CA THR A 464 -40.02 3.95 -8.46
C THR A 464 -40.67 2.67 -7.93
N ASN A 465 -39.90 1.66 -7.48
CA ASN A 465 -40.39 0.36 -7.03
C ASN A 465 -39.65 -0.10 -5.75
N MET A 466 -40.32 -0.98 -4.99
CA MET A 466 -39.91 -1.57 -3.69
C MET A 466 -40.01 -0.62 -2.49
N LEU A 467 -41.12 -0.75 -1.74
CA LEU A 467 -41.20 -0.32 -0.35
C LEU A 467 -40.48 -1.36 0.53
N SER A 468 -39.23 -1.07 0.91
CA SER A 468 -38.55 -1.78 2.01
C SER A 468 -38.55 -0.91 3.26
N GLU A 469 -38.72 -1.50 4.44
CA GLU A 469 -38.64 -0.79 5.72
C GLU A 469 -37.21 -0.25 5.96
N ILE A 470 -36.95 0.99 5.58
CA ILE A 470 -35.75 1.71 6.05
C ILE A 470 -35.98 2.08 7.52
N ARG A 471 -35.08 1.63 8.41
CA ARG A 471 -35.05 2.04 9.82
C ARG A 471 -35.13 3.55 9.97
N ASP A 472 -35.82 4.02 11.00
CA ASP A 472 -35.85 5.45 11.28
C ASP A 472 -34.51 6.01 11.75
N GLU A 473 -34.33 7.32 11.52
CA GLU A 473 -33.18 8.06 12.03
C GLU A 473 -33.26 8.10 13.55
N ASP A 474 -32.27 7.51 14.21
CA ASP A 474 -32.18 7.55 15.67
C ASP A 474 -32.08 9.01 16.15
N PRO A 475 -32.98 9.48 17.04
CA PRO A 475 -32.96 10.86 17.53
C PRO A 475 -31.70 11.23 18.33
N ALA A 476 -31.03 10.27 18.97
CA ALA A 476 -29.73 10.50 19.62
C ALA A 476 -28.63 10.67 18.57
N HIS A 477 -28.54 9.78 17.57
CA HIS A 477 -27.57 9.91 16.48
C HIS A 477 -27.75 11.23 15.71
N SER A 478 -29.01 11.64 15.48
CA SER A 478 -29.33 12.88 14.76
C SER A 478 -28.90 14.14 15.53
N ARG A 479 -29.01 14.15 16.87
CA ARG A 479 -28.49 15.25 17.70
C ARG A 479 -26.96 15.29 17.72
N LEU A 480 -26.30 14.14 17.82
CA LEU A 480 -24.84 14.05 17.74
C LEU A 480 -24.31 14.46 16.35
N ALA A 481 -25.04 14.10 15.28
CA ALA A 481 -24.74 14.55 13.92
C ALA A 481 -24.84 16.08 13.76
N ALA A 482 -25.84 16.72 14.37
CA ALA A 482 -25.95 18.19 14.39
C ALA A 482 -24.75 18.83 15.11
N ALA A 483 -24.43 18.39 16.34
CA ALA A 483 -23.28 18.90 17.09
C ALA A 483 -21.93 18.76 16.34
N CYS A 484 -21.81 17.73 15.48
CA CYS A 484 -20.66 17.56 14.57
C CYS A 484 -20.58 18.67 13.51
N ILE A 485 -21.72 19.04 12.92
CA ILE A 485 -21.84 20.08 11.89
C ILE A 485 -21.63 21.44 12.53
N ASP A 486 -22.30 21.74 13.64
CA ASP A 486 -22.20 23.01 14.38
C ASP A 486 -20.74 23.30 14.76
N SER A 487 -20.03 22.29 15.31
CA SER A 487 -18.61 22.42 15.65
C SER A 487 -17.70 22.67 14.44
N ALA A 488 -18.04 22.10 13.28
CA ALA A 488 -17.34 22.37 12.03
C ALA A 488 -17.64 23.77 11.48
N VAL A 489 -18.87 24.28 11.66
CA VAL A 489 -19.24 25.66 11.32
C VAL A 489 -18.48 26.66 12.21
N TYR A 490 -18.57 26.53 13.53
CA TYR A 490 -17.92 27.47 14.48
C TYR A 490 -16.40 27.49 14.35
N MET A 491 -15.74 26.33 14.14
CA MET A 491 -14.31 26.27 13.87
C MET A 491 -13.93 27.08 12.62
N LEU A 492 -14.67 26.89 11.53
CA LEU A 492 -14.37 27.53 10.24
C LEU A 492 -14.71 29.02 10.23
N GLN A 493 -15.78 29.44 10.92
CA GLN A 493 -16.10 30.85 11.17
C GLN A 493 -14.97 31.53 11.95
N THR A 494 -14.55 30.95 13.09
CA THR A 494 -13.43 31.46 13.91
C THR A 494 -12.15 31.62 13.08
N CYS A 495 -11.78 30.60 12.29
CA CYS A 495 -10.61 30.68 11.40
C CYS A 495 -10.75 31.77 10.32
N PHE A 496 -11.97 32.04 9.86
CA PHE A 496 -12.25 33.00 8.79
C PHE A 496 -12.28 34.44 9.31
N GLU A 497 -12.73 34.68 10.54
CA GLU A 497 -12.65 35.98 11.22
C GLU A 497 -11.18 36.38 11.52
N VAL A 498 -10.37 35.43 12.00
CA VAL A 498 -8.91 35.61 12.19
C VAL A 498 -8.18 35.80 10.85
N HIS A 499 -8.72 35.23 9.75
CA HIS A 499 -8.22 35.50 8.40
C HIS A 499 -8.60 36.91 7.90
N GLN A 500 -9.86 37.34 8.07
CA GLN A 500 -10.35 38.65 7.60
C GLN A 500 -9.70 39.82 8.34
N SER A 501 -9.45 39.67 9.64
CA SER A 501 -8.72 40.65 10.45
C SER A 501 -7.22 40.74 10.12
N GLY A 502 -6.70 39.88 9.24
CA GLY A 502 -5.33 39.93 8.74
C GLY A 502 -4.27 39.34 9.68
N HIS A 503 -4.66 38.81 10.85
CA HIS A 503 -3.73 38.24 11.83
C HIS A 503 -3.19 36.85 11.43
N LEU A 504 -3.81 36.15 10.49
CA LEU A 504 -3.42 34.78 10.13
C LEU A 504 -2.10 34.71 9.32
N LEU A 505 -1.13 33.94 9.83
CA LEU A 505 0.17 33.69 9.18
C LEU A 505 0.08 32.72 7.98
N ARG A 506 1.15 32.63 7.19
CA ARG A 506 1.10 32.03 5.84
C ARG A 506 1.35 30.51 5.79
N ASN A 507 1.95 29.92 6.82
CA ASN A 507 2.06 28.46 6.98
C ASN A 507 1.63 28.00 8.38
N MET A 508 0.33 27.71 8.54
CA MET A 508 -0.23 27.24 9.81
C MET A 508 -0.21 25.69 9.86
N GLY A 509 0.87 25.13 10.44
CA GLY A 509 1.22 23.70 10.41
C GLY A 509 0.11 22.74 10.83
N ILE A 510 -0.56 23.02 11.95
CA ILE A 510 -1.64 22.19 12.50
C ILE A 510 -3.01 22.63 11.95
N LEU A 511 -3.27 23.95 11.92
CA LEU A 511 -4.58 24.52 11.54
C LEU A 511 -5.06 24.09 10.15
N LYS A 512 -4.17 23.94 9.16
CA LYS A 512 -4.51 23.47 7.81
C LYS A 512 -5.15 22.07 7.80
N ALA A 513 -4.86 21.22 8.80
CA ALA A 513 -5.48 19.91 8.97
C ALA A 513 -6.83 19.97 9.70
N PHE A 514 -6.99 20.85 10.70
CA PHE A 514 -8.28 21.12 11.34
C PHE A 514 -9.31 21.67 10.34
N ILE A 515 -8.94 22.71 9.57
CA ILE A 515 -9.78 23.30 8.52
C ILE A 515 -10.23 22.24 7.51
N PHE A 516 -9.32 21.35 7.10
CA PHE A 516 -9.64 20.24 6.19
C PHE A 516 -10.61 19.22 6.83
N ALA A 517 -10.44 18.89 8.11
CA ALA A 517 -11.33 17.99 8.83
C ALA A 517 -12.77 18.53 8.93
N ALA A 518 -12.92 19.80 9.34
CA ALA A 518 -14.21 20.48 9.42
C ALA A 518 -14.87 20.64 8.04
N ALA A 519 -14.10 21.02 7.01
CA ALA A 519 -14.63 21.17 5.65
C ALA A 519 -15.13 19.85 5.05
N LEU A 520 -14.51 18.70 5.38
CA LEU A 520 -15.04 17.38 4.99
C LEU A 520 -16.39 17.06 5.68
N VAL A 521 -16.56 17.45 6.95
CA VAL A 521 -17.83 17.30 7.69
C VAL A 521 -18.94 18.12 7.03
N LEU A 522 -18.68 19.41 6.77
CA LEU A 522 -19.64 20.29 6.09
C LEU A 522 -19.94 19.78 4.67
N GLY A 523 -18.92 19.39 3.91
CA GLY A 523 -19.10 18.86 2.55
C GLY A 523 -19.91 17.56 2.49
N PHE A 524 -19.81 16.68 3.50
CA PHE A 524 -20.66 15.49 3.58
C PHE A 524 -22.12 15.84 3.92
N SER A 525 -22.34 16.84 4.79
CA SER A 525 -23.67 17.39 5.05
C SER A 525 -24.26 18.01 3.78
N MET A 526 -23.52 18.86 3.06
CA MET A 526 -23.95 19.50 1.81
C MET A 526 -24.26 18.48 0.68
N PHE A 527 -23.62 17.31 0.67
CA PHE A 527 -23.89 16.23 -0.30
C PHE A 527 -25.16 15.42 0.03
N SER A 528 -25.56 15.38 1.30
CA SER A 528 -26.67 14.57 1.82
C SER A 528 -27.98 15.35 2.06
N HIS A 529 -27.96 16.68 1.98
CA HIS A 529 -29.16 17.52 2.04
C HIS A 529 -29.61 17.99 0.65
N ARG A 530 -30.91 18.27 0.50
CA ARG A 530 -31.51 18.79 -0.75
C ARG A 530 -31.42 20.30 -0.85
N ASP A 531 -31.72 20.96 0.26
CA ASP A 531 -31.80 22.41 0.37
C ASP A 531 -30.42 23.02 0.63
N VAL A 532 -30.29 24.32 0.40
CA VAL A 532 -29.05 25.07 0.61
C VAL A 532 -29.11 25.74 1.97
N ASP A 533 -28.23 25.32 2.87
CA ASP A 533 -28.00 25.98 4.15
C ASP A 533 -26.95 27.07 3.95
N SER A 534 -27.34 28.34 4.17
CA SER A 534 -26.47 29.48 3.94
C SER A 534 -25.29 29.56 4.91
N GLU A 535 -25.41 29.04 6.13
CA GLU A 535 -24.34 29.10 7.12
C GLU A 535 -23.28 28.03 6.83
N ILE A 536 -23.72 26.83 6.46
CA ILE A 536 -22.83 25.73 6.03
C ILE A 536 -22.13 26.06 4.70
N ASP A 537 -22.86 26.51 3.67
CA ASP A 537 -22.26 26.88 2.38
C ASP A 537 -21.29 28.08 2.53
N ASN A 538 -21.56 29.05 3.43
CA ASN A 538 -20.64 30.14 3.73
C ASN A 538 -19.39 29.66 4.49
N ALA A 539 -19.52 28.84 5.53
CA ALA A 539 -18.40 28.32 6.31
C ALA A 539 -17.46 27.44 5.46
N PHE A 540 -18.04 26.60 4.58
CA PHE A 540 -17.27 25.83 3.60
C PHE A 540 -16.53 26.74 2.60
N THR A 541 -17.16 27.83 2.16
CA THR A 541 -16.51 28.84 1.29
C THR A 541 -15.36 29.56 2.01
N GLY A 542 -15.52 29.88 3.30
CA GLY A 542 -14.44 30.41 4.15
C GLY A 542 -13.24 29.47 4.27
N ALA A 543 -13.50 28.16 4.45
CA ALA A 543 -12.46 27.13 4.47
C ALA A 543 -11.66 27.09 3.16
N LEU A 544 -12.33 27.17 2.00
CA LEU A 544 -11.68 27.26 0.70
C LEU A 544 -10.82 28.54 0.58
N ALA A 545 -11.30 29.69 1.05
CA ALA A 545 -10.55 30.95 1.01
C ALA A 545 -9.26 30.88 1.86
N ILE A 546 -9.31 30.33 3.07
CA ILE A 546 -8.14 30.17 3.94
C ILE A 546 -7.15 29.17 3.33
N LEU A 547 -7.61 28.03 2.82
CA LEU A 547 -6.75 27.06 2.14
C LEU A 547 -6.16 27.64 0.84
N GLN A 548 -6.88 28.48 0.11
CA GLN A 548 -6.39 29.22 -1.07
C GLN A 548 -5.30 30.24 -0.72
N MET A 549 -5.29 30.77 0.50
CA MET A 549 -4.22 31.61 1.05
C MET A 549 -3.00 30.76 1.46
N LEU A 550 -3.19 29.70 2.26
CA LEU A 550 -2.12 28.82 2.74
C LEU A 550 -1.45 28.00 1.62
N ALA A 551 -2.20 27.67 0.55
CA ALA A 551 -1.71 26.97 -0.65
C ALA A 551 -0.63 27.74 -1.44
N GLN A 552 -0.38 29.02 -1.11
CA GLN A 552 0.70 29.82 -1.69
C GLN A 552 2.08 29.36 -1.23
N GLN A 553 2.16 28.60 -0.14
CA GLN A 553 3.40 28.06 0.44
C GLN A 553 3.30 26.57 0.77
N SER A 554 2.17 26.12 1.34
CA SER A 554 2.03 24.76 1.82
C SER A 554 1.43 23.86 0.74
N ALA A 555 2.25 22.92 0.22
CA ALA A 555 1.81 21.89 -0.72
C ALA A 555 0.65 21.04 -0.17
N GLN A 556 0.62 20.79 1.15
CA GLN A 556 -0.49 20.11 1.83
C GLN A 556 -1.79 20.92 1.78
N ALA A 557 -1.73 22.24 2.01
CA ALA A 557 -2.91 23.11 1.90
C ALA A 557 -3.41 23.20 0.44
N ALA A 558 -2.51 23.24 -0.54
CA ALA A 558 -2.86 23.17 -1.96
C ALA A 558 -3.58 21.86 -2.33
N HIS A 559 -3.15 20.74 -1.74
CA HIS A 559 -3.80 19.43 -1.96
C HIS A 559 -5.17 19.33 -1.25
N TYR A 560 -5.29 19.84 -0.03
CA TYR A 560 -6.58 19.94 0.66
C TYR A 560 -7.58 20.84 -0.08
N LEU A 561 -7.11 21.96 -0.63
CA LEU A 561 -7.91 22.83 -1.50
C LEU A 561 -8.38 22.10 -2.77
N GLU A 562 -7.50 21.35 -3.44
CA GLU A 562 -7.85 20.53 -4.61
C GLU A 562 -8.98 19.54 -4.27
N ILE A 563 -8.82 18.76 -3.20
CA ILE A 563 -9.81 17.78 -2.74
C ILE A 563 -11.17 18.44 -2.46
N LEU A 564 -11.20 19.54 -1.71
CA LEU A 564 -12.45 20.21 -1.33
C LEU A 564 -13.11 20.93 -2.52
N THR A 565 -12.34 21.48 -3.45
CA THR A 565 -12.88 22.03 -4.71
C THR A 565 -13.53 20.94 -5.56
N MET A 566 -12.96 19.74 -5.57
CA MET A 566 -13.52 18.59 -6.28
C MET A 566 -14.80 18.05 -5.59
N LEU A 567 -14.84 18.09 -4.25
CA LEU A 567 -16.04 17.78 -3.46
C LEU A 567 -17.16 18.80 -3.74
N GLU A 568 -16.84 20.08 -3.78
CA GLU A 568 -17.79 21.17 -4.12
C GLU A 568 -18.41 20.95 -5.51
N ALA A 569 -17.61 20.54 -6.49
CA ALA A 569 -18.11 20.17 -7.82
C ALA A 569 -19.03 18.94 -7.81
N ALA A 570 -18.75 17.93 -6.96
CA ALA A 570 -19.60 16.75 -6.78
C ALA A 570 -20.94 17.09 -6.10
N ILE A 571 -20.92 17.96 -5.08
CA ILE A 571 -22.12 18.51 -4.42
C ILE A 571 -22.97 19.28 -5.44
N LYS A 572 -22.37 20.16 -6.23
CA LYS A 572 -23.07 20.91 -7.30
C LYS A 572 -23.67 19.97 -8.34
N GLN A 573 -22.97 18.91 -8.74
CA GLN A 573 -23.50 17.89 -9.65
C GLN A 573 -24.70 17.14 -9.04
N GLN A 574 -24.66 16.80 -7.75
CA GLN A 574 -25.74 16.10 -7.05
C GLN A 574 -26.98 17.00 -6.88
N ARG A 575 -26.80 18.23 -6.37
CA ARG A 575 -27.86 19.25 -6.27
C ARG A 575 -28.54 19.50 -7.64
N GLN A 576 -27.75 19.57 -8.74
CA GLN A 576 -28.29 19.72 -10.10
C GLN A 576 -29.13 18.52 -10.55
N ARG A 577 -28.65 17.27 -10.38
CA ARG A 577 -29.41 16.06 -10.76
C ARG A 577 -30.76 15.98 -10.04
N GLN A 578 -30.76 16.25 -8.73
CA GLN A 578 -31.98 16.27 -7.93
C GLN A 578 -32.94 17.37 -8.39
N SER A 579 -32.44 18.56 -8.73
CA SER A 579 -33.23 19.66 -9.28
C SER A 579 -33.87 19.31 -10.62
N ASP A 580 -33.12 18.71 -11.56
CA ASP A 580 -33.68 18.27 -12.86
C ASP A 580 -34.72 17.15 -12.71
N GLN A 581 -34.53 16.20 -11.78
CA GLN A 581 -35.50 15.15 -11.48
C GLN A 581 -36.76 15.70 -10.80
N ALA A 582 -36.62 16.63 -9.85
CA ALA A 582 -37.74 17.33 -9.23
C ALA A 582 -38.50 18.18 -10.26
N ARG A 583 -37.78 18.81 -11.20
CA ARG A 583 -38.35 19.53 -12.34
C ARG A 583 -39.14 18.59 -13.24
N GLN A 584 -38.58 17.44 -13.64
CA GLN A 584 -39.29 16.42 -14.43
C GLN A 584 -40.59 15.95 -13.75
N ARG A 585 -40.58 15.72 -12.42
CA ARG A 585 -41.78 15.36 -11.65
C ARG A 585 -42.84 16.48 -11.64
N ARG A 586 -42.42 17.75 -11.58
CA ARG A 586 -43.31 18.92 -11.70
C ARG A 586 -43.74 19.23 -13.15
N SER A 587 -43.00 18.74 -14.15
CA SER A 587 -43.15 19.06 -15.59
C SER A 587 -44.38 18.47 -16.28
N ARG A 588 -45.33 17.86 -15.55
CA ARG A 588 -46.52 17.19 -16.14
C ARG A 588 -47.39 18.09 -17.04
N TYR A 589 -47.29 19.41 -16.90
CA TYR A 589 -48.13 20.39 -17.61
C TYR A 589 -47.37 21.28 -18.61
N VAL A 590 -46.04 21.27 -18.61
CA VAL A 590 -45.22 22.15 -19.46
C VAL A 590 -43.99 21.39 -19.94
N ASN A 591 -43.89 21.17 -21.26
CA ASN A 591 -42.71 20.56 -21.88
C ASN A 591 -41.66 21.63 -22.25
N ARG A 592 -40.37 21.26 -22.16
CA ARG A 592 -39.26 22.12 -22.60
C ARG A 592 -39.17 22.10 -24.13
N ILE A 593 -39.80 23.09 -24.79
CA ILE A 593 -39.91 23.19 -26.25
C ILE A 593 -38.54 23.26 -26.95
N PHE A 594 -37.50 23.80 -26.31
CA PHE A 594 -36.16 23.91 -26.89
C PHE A 594 -35.02 23.66 -25.89
N SER A 595 -33.96 23.01 -26.36
CA SER A 595 -32.73 22.75 -25.60
C SER A 595 -31.53 22.66 -26.54
N LEU A 596 -30.40 23.27 -26.15
CA LEU A 596 -29.14 23.29 -26.92
C LEU A 596 -28.13 22.21 -26.46
N SER A 597 -28.48 21.40 -25.47
CA SER A 597 -27.58 20.42 -24.86
C SER A 597 -28.04 18.99 -25.15
N GLU A 598 -27.33 18.28 -26.04
CA GLU A 598 -27.52 16.85 -26.24
C GLU A 598 -27.18 16.07 -24.95
N SER A 599 -28.03 15.10 -24.64
CA SER A 599 -27.69 13.98 -23.74
C SER A 599 -28.49 12.76 -24.21
N PRO A 600 -27.88 11.57 -24.35
CA PRO A 600 -28.55 10.42 -24.93
C PRO A 600 -29.59 9.86 -23.95
N SER A 601 -30.87 10.08 -24.24
CA SER A 601 -31.97 9.44 -23.53
C SER A 601 -32.02 7.94 -23.83
N THR A 602 -32.02 7.10 -22.80
CA THR A 602 -32.28 5.66 -22.93
C THR A 602 -33.63 5.43 -23.63
N PRO A 603 -33.77 4.42 -24.52
CA PRO A 603 -35.04 4.09 -25.13
C PRO A 603 -36.08 3.72 -24.06
N ARG A 604 -37.33 4.13 -24.26
CA ARG A 604 -38.46 3.58 -23.49
C ARG A 604 -38.67 2.13 -23.93
N ILE A 605 -38.63 1.20 -22.99
CA ILE A 605 -39.13 -0.16 -23.18
C ILE A 605 -40.66 -0.05 -23.34
N PRO A 606 -41.26 -0.59 -24.43
CA PRO A 606 -42.71 -0.73 -24.51
C PRO A 606 -43.19 -1.80 -23.53
N ASN A 607 -44.28 -1.57 -22.81
CA ASN A 607 -44.90 -2.62 -22.00
C ASN A 607 -45.35 -3.77 -22.92
N GLN A 608 -45.02 -5.00 -22.54
CA GLN A 608 -45.70 -6.18 -23.06
C GLN A 608 -46.98 -6.38 -22.25
N ASP A 609 -48.13 -6.15 -22.89
CA ASP A 609 -49.40 -6.82 -22.58
C ASP A 609 -50.40 -6.50 -23.71
N ASP A 610 -50.33 -7.26 -24.80
CA ASP A 610 -51.53 -7.88 -25.40
C ASP A 610 -51.14 -9.04 -26.32
N SER A 611 -52.12 -9.79 -26.83
CA SER A 611 -51.98 -11.23 -27.13
C SER A 611 -52.25 -11.68 -28.57
N ARG A 612 -51.74 -12.90 -28.87
CA ARG A 612 -52.17 -13.90 -29.89
C ARG A 612 -51.53 -13.96 -31.29
N THR A 613 -51.15 -15.21 -31.61
CA THR A 613 -51.25 -15.96 -32.89
C THR A 613 -50.42 -15.57 -34.14
N ASP A 614 -49.44 -16.45 -34.40
CA ASP A 614 -49.22 -17.23 -35.62
C ASP A 614 -48.64 -16.65 -36.94
N SER A 615 -47.75 -17.50 -37.47
CA SER A 615 -47.41 -17.73 -38.87
C SER A 615 -46.35 -16.86 -39.59
N THR A 616 -45.71 -17.53 -40.54
CA THR A 616 -44.51 -17.21 -41.33
C THR A 616 -44.89 -17.06 -42.83
N PRO A 617 -43.98 -16.79 -43.79
CA PRO A 617 -42.67 -16.10 -43.80
C PRO A 617 -42.54 -15.09 -44.99
N LEU A 618 -41.29 -14.78 -45.38
CA LEU A 618 -40.78 -14.46 -46.73
C LEU A 618 -40.58 -12.99 -47.18
N SER A 619 -39.78 -12.88 -48.24
CA SER A 619 -38.90 -11.78 -48.63
C SER A 619 -39.40 -10.96 -49.83
N LEU A 620 -38.82 -9.76 -50.04
CA LEU A 620 -38.11 -9.33 -51.27
C LEU A 620 -37.73 -7.84 -51.25
N GLY A 621 -36.73 -7.43 -52.05
CA GLY A 621 -36.53 -6.02 -52.44
C GLY A 621 -35.13 -5.40 -52.26
N GLY A 622 -34.26 -5.53 -53.27
CA GLY A 622 -33.31 -4.48 -53.67
C GLY A 622 -33.77 -3.84 -55.00
N PRO A 623 -32.93 -3.16 -55.81
CA PRO A 623 -31.51 -2.82 -55.64
C PRO A 623 -31.22 -1.31 -55.92
N PHE A 624 -29.95 -0.87 -56.00
CA PHE A 624 -29.32 -0.20 -57.17
C PHE A 624 -27.87 0.30 -56.89
N TYR A 625 -27.04 0.34 -57.93
CA TYR A 625 -25.67 0.91 -57.99
C TYR A 625 -25.60 2.04 -59.05
N PRO A 626 -24.56 2.90 -59.03
CA PRO A 626 -23.59 2.88 -60.14
C PRO A 626 -22.10 3.00 -59.69
N TRP A 627 -21.17 3.21 -60.64
CA TRP A 627 -19.77 2.74 -60.62
C TRP A 627 -18.80 3.77 -61.28
N ILE A 628 -17.56 3.94 -60.75
CA ILE A 628 -16.21 3.96 -61.44
C ILE A 628 -15.99 4.96 -62.63
N PRO A 629 -14.76 5.41 -63.08
CA PRO A 629 -13.36 4.88 -62.98
C PRO A 629 -12.30 5.87 -62.41
N GLN A 630 -10.96 5.71 -62.47
CA GLN A 630 -9.95 4.61 -62.60
C GLN A 630 -8.76 5.08 -63.48
N GLU A 631 -7.50 4.96 -63.01
CA GLU A 631 -6.21 4.89 -63.76
C GLU A 631 -5.03 5.01 -62.75
N GLY A 632 -3.80 4.49 -62.94
CA GLY A 632 -3.23 3.57 -63.94
C GLY A 632 -1.68 3.46 -63.83
N GLY A 633 -1.06 2.37 -64.30
CA GLY A 633 0.41 2.30 -64.61
C GLY A 633 1.35 1.51 -63.65
N PRO A 634 2.24 0.61 -64.16
CA PRO A 634 3.20 -0.17 -63.36
C PRO A 634 4.70 0.01 -63.73
N ALA A 635 5.63 -0.54 -62.92
CA ALA A 635 7.03 -0.80 -63.31
C ALA A 635 7.70 -1.90 -62.44
N THR A 636 8.65 -2.66 -63.01
CA THR A 636 9.43 -3.73 -62.35
C THR A 636 10.93 -3.60 -62.68
N VAL A 637 11.82 -3.60 -61.68
CA VAL A 637 13.30 -3.69 -61.87
C VAL A 637 13.98 -4.41 -60.69
N THR A 638 14.92 -5.30 -60.99
CA THR A 638 15.94 -5.91 -60.10
C THR A 638 17.12 -6.39 -60.94
N PRO A 639 18.36 -6.54 -60.42
CA PRO A 639 19.05 -5.84 -59.33
C PRO A 639 20.22 -4.98 -59.92
N PRO A 640 21.31 -4.71 -59.18
CA PRO A 640 22.55 -5.46 -59.48
C PRO A 640 23.37 -5.84 -58.23
N SER A 641 24.46 -6.59 -58.44
CA SER A 641 25.40 -7.11 -57.44
C SER A 641 26.85 -6.73 -57.73
N MET A 642 27.62 -6.36 -56.70
CA MET A 642 29.09 -6.24 -56.62
C MET A 642 29.47 -6.01 -55.15
N GLU A 643 30.70 -6.19 -54.65
CA GLU A 643 31.72 -7.24 -54.82
C GLU A 643 32.89 -6.90 -53.87
N GLY A 644 33.46 -7.88 -53.16
CA GLY A 644 34.68 -7.71 -52.35
C GLY A 644 34.55 -6.86 -51.07
N ALA A 645 35.54 -6.88 -50.15
CA ALA A 645 36.63 -7.85 -50.00
C ALA A 645 37.17 -7.88 -48.55
N PHE A 646 37.87 -8.96 -48.24
CA PHE A 646 38.72 -9.24 -47.07
C PHE A 646 39.32 -8.05 -46.29
N LEU A 647 39.40 -8.23 -44.97
CA LEU A 647 40.66 -8.11 -44.24
C LEU A 647 40.65 -9.05 -43.02
N ASP A 648 41.45 -10.12 -43.08
CA ASP A 648 41.74 -10.98 -41.93
C ASP A 648 42.80 -10.34 -41.03
N TRP A 649 42.82 -10.72 -39.75
CA TRP A 649 44.04 -11.29 -39.16
C TRP A 649 43.70 -12.22 -38.00
N GLU A 650 44.28 -13.41 -37.99
CA GLU A 650 44.43 -14.26 -36.80
C GLU A 650 45.82 -14.01 -36.21
N ASP A 651 45.91 -13.83 -34.90
CA ASP A 651 47.05 -14.10 -34.00
C ASP A 651 46.72 -13.48 -32.62
N THR A 652 47.23 -13.94 -31.46
CA THR A 652 48.17 -15.03 -31.19
C THR A 652 47.72 -15.82 -29.94
N LEU A 653 48.28 -17.02 -29.74
CA LEU A 653 48.09 -17.86 -28.56
C LEU A 653 49.22 -17.68 -27.51
N GLU A 654 48.96 -18.18 -26.30
CA GLU A 654 49.91 -18.41 -25.17
C GLU A 654 50.49 -17.18 -24.43
N GLY A 655 50.64 -17.28 -23.09
CA GLY A 655 50.93 -16.12 -22.22
C GLY A 655 51.30 -16.36 -20.74
N MET A 656 51.74 -17.57 -20.38
CA MET A 656 52.44 -17.91 -19.11
C MET A 656 51.71 -17.92 -17.74
N HIS A 657 52.11 -18.91 -16.93
CA HIS A 657 52.02 -18.97 -15.45
C HIS A 657 52.93 -17.88 -14.80
N HIS A 658 53.04 -17.65 -13.48
CA HIS A 658 53.25 -18.62 -12.39
C HIS A 658 53.30 -17.94 -10.98
N MET A 659 53.37 -18.79 -9.93
CA MET A 659 53.77 -18.50 -8.53
C MET A 659 52.73 -17.77 -7.63
N GLU A 660 52.31 -18.25 -6.44
CA GLU A 660 52.97 -18.87 -5.24
C GLU A 660 53.35 -17.87 -4.13
N ARG A 661 53.37 -18.18 -2.82
CA ARG A 661 52.66 -19.18 -1.96
C ARG A 661 53.04 -18.87 -0.48
N ARG A 662 52.11 -19.07 0.50
CA ARG A 662 52.35 -18.96 1.99
C ARG A 662 52.59 -17.51 2.49
N LEU A 663 52.52 -17.16 3.78
CA LEU A 663 52.38 -17.91 5.06
C LEU A 663 51.10 -17.46 5.83
N LEU A 664 50.38 -18.20 6.69
CA LEU A 664 50.60 -19.29 7.68
C LEU A 664 50.96 -18.87 9.13
N LYS A 665 50.29 -19.53 10.09
CA LYS A 665 50.48 -19.59 11.57
C LYS A 665 49.84 -18.48 12.43
N ASN A 666 49.37 -18.72 13.66
CA ASN A 666 49.06 -19.94 14.48
C ASN A 666 48.10 -19.49 15.65
N GLU A 667 47.52 -20.28 16.56
CA GLU A 667 47.61 -21.70 16.97
C GLU A 667 46.19 -22.25 17.36
N ILE A 668 46.06 -23.15 18.35
CA ILE A 668 44.90 -23.99 18.77
C ILE A 668 45.00 -24.26 20.31
N PRO A 669 43.90 -24.29 21.12
CA PRO A 669 43.19 -25.54 21.55
C PRO A 669 41.64 -25.44 21.44
N ARG A 670 40.81 -26.48 21.19
CA ARG A 670 40.66 -27.86 21.77
C ARG A 670 39.99 -27.86 23.17
N ASP A 671 39.05 -28.76 23.51
CA ASP A 671 38.65 -30.07 22.94
C ASP A 671 37.11 -30.26 22.91
N ASP A 672 36.56 -31.11 22.02
CA ASP A 672 36.07 -32.47 22.36
C ASP A 672 35.61 -33.29 21.11
N GLN A 673 35.49 -34.62 21.21
CA GLN A 673 35.17 -35.52 20.07
C GLN A 673 34.14 -36.61 20.38
N VAL A 674 33.31 -36.99 19.39
CA VAL A 674 32.86 -38.38 19.18
C VAL A 674 32.81 -38.71 17.67
N TYR A 675 33.34 -39.87 17.28
CA TYR A 675 33.31 -40.46 15.94
C TYR A 675 32.09 -41.40 15.76
N PHE A 676 31.69 -41.69 14.52
CA PHE A 676 31.46 -43.09 14.13
C PHE A 676 31.79 -43.37 12.64
N MET A 677 32.01 -44.63 12.31
CA MET A 677 32.73 -45.07 11.10
C MET A 677 31.82 -45.53 9.95
N LEU A 678 32.32 -45.36 8.72
CA LEU A 678 31.92 -46.13 7.54
C LEU A 678 32.95 -47.24 7.26
N SER A 679 32.49 -48.44 6.92
CA SER A 679 33.32 -49.51 6.36
C SER A 679 32.58 -50.18 5.19
N ALA A 680 33.35 -50.70 4.23
CA ALA A 680 32.87 -50.93 2.86
C ALA A 680 32.57 -52.40 2.53
N SER A 681 31.79 -52.61 1.46
CA SER A 681 31.80 -53.84 0.67
C SER A 681 31.98 -53.51 -0.82
N ASN A 682 32.65 -54.39 -1.56
CA ASN A 682 33.20 -54.09 -2.89
C ASN A 682 32.23 -54.45 -4.03
N THR A 683 31.86 -53.48 -4.86
CA THR A 683 31.70 -53.68 -6.31
C THR A 683 32.29 -52.50 -7.07
N LYS A 684 32.93 -52.77 -8.22
CA LYS A 684 33.64 -51.73 -9.00
C LYS A 684 32.63 -50.82 -9.71
N PRO A 685 32.73 -49.48 -9.61
CA PRO A 685 32.06 -48.62 -10.58
C PRO A 685 32.70 -48.84 -11.95
N ALA A 686 31.90 -49.28 -12.93
CA ALA A 686 32.29 -49.25 -14.33
C ALA A 686 32.48 -47.78 -14.77
N LYS A 687 33.35 -47.55 -15.77
CA LYS A 687 33.52 -46.21 -16.35
C LYS A 687 32.20 -45.72 -16.98
N CYS A 688 31.43 -44.92 -16.26
CA CYS A 688 30.40 -44.09 -16.87
C CYS A 688 31.10 -42.88 -17.50
N GLY A 689 30.86 -42.63 -18.79
CA GLY A 689 31.54 -41.56 -19.51
C GLY A 689 31.10 -40.18 -19.05
N VAL A 690 32.03 -39.22 -19.00
CA VAL A 690 31.67 -37.80 -18.92
C VAL A 690 30.98 -37.43 -20.21
N LEU A 691 29.64 -37.38 -20.19
CA LEU A 691 28.87 -36.78 -21.26
C LEU A 691 29.11 -35.27 -21.22
N VAL A 692 30.02 -34.81 -22.09
CA VAL A 692 30.19 -33.39 -22.39
C VAL A 692 28.95 -32.95 -23.16
N TYR A 693 27.92 -32.51 -22.43
CA TYR A 693 26.69 -32.00 -23.03
C TYR A 693 26.99 -30.71 -23.79
N SER A 694 26.75 -30.75 -25.10
CA SER A 694 26.77 -29.56 -25.95
C SER A 694 25.76 -28.53 -25.40
N MET A 695 26.20 -27.29 -25.19
CA MET A 695 25.28 -26.20 -24.85
C MET A 695 24.26 -26.04 -25.97
N ASN A 696 22.97 -26.01 -25.64
CA ASN A 696 21.93 -25.80 -26.64
C ASN A 696 22.06 -24.36 -27.20
N PRO A 697 22.45 -24.15 -28.48
CA PRO A 697 22.78 -22.83 -29.01
C PRO A 697 21.56 -21.91 -29.20
N SER A 698 20.37 -22.42 -28.88
CA SER A 698 19.09 -21.69 -28.93
C SER A 698 18.64 -21.12 -27.58
N TRP A 699 19.34 -21.38 -26.48
CA TRP A 699 18.98 -20.83 -25.17
C TRP A 699 19.21 -19.31 -25.13
N LYS A 700 18.16 -18.55 -24.82
CA LYS A 700 18.24 -17.13 -24.48
C LYS A 700 17.75 -16.87 -23.06
N ARG A 701 18.33 -15.84 -22.42
CA ARG A 701 17.74 -15.22 -21.22
C ARG A 701 16.36 -14.65 -21.58
N LEU A 702 15.38 -14.86 -20.72
CA LEU A 702 14.06 -14.24 -20.79
C LEU A 702 13.93 -13.13 -19.73
N ASN A 703 13.12 -12.11 -20.04
CA ASN A 703 12.55 -11.21 -19.06
C ASN A 703 11.15 -11.72 -18.66
N VAL A 704 10.95 -12.07 -17.40
CA VAL A 704 9.75 -12.77 -16.89
C VAL A 704 8.95 -11.88 -15.95
N GLY A 705 7.64 -11.76 -16.20
CA GLY A 705 6.70 -11.05 -15.33
C GLY A 705 5.86 -12.02 -14.50
N VAL A 706 6.06 -12.07 -13.19
CA VAL A 706 5.24 -12.86 -12.26
C VAL A 706 4.18 -11.95 -11.65
N VAL A 707 2.91 -12.30 -11.77
CA VAL A 707 1.78 -11.53 -11.24
C VAL A 707 1.24 -12.25 -10.01
N GLY A 708 1.43 -11.66 -8.83
CA GLY A 708 1.14 -12.25 -7.52
C GLY A 708 2.42 -12.64 -6.78
N GLY A 709 2.63 -12.07 -5.59
CA GLY A 709 3.83 -12.23 -4.77
C GLY A 709 3.70 -13.23 -3.62
N GLY A 710 2.70 -14.10 -3.62
CA GLY A 710 2.53 -15.15 -2.60
C GLY A 710 3.56 -16.29 -2.71
N ILE A 711 3.38 -17.37 -1.93
CA ILE A 711 4.30 -18.52 -1.86
C ILE A 711 4.75 -18.99 -3.26
N GLY A 712 3.81 -19.37 -4.14
CA GLY A 712 4.13 -19.82 -5.51
C GLY A 712 4.81 -18.76 -6.38
N GLY A 713 4.49 -17.48 -6.17
CA GLY A 713 5.12 -16.35 -6.87
C GLY A 713 6.58 -16.16 -6.48
N MET A 714 6.91 -16.29 -5.20
CA MET A 714 8.29 -16.28 -4.72
C MET A 714 9.03 -17.56 -5.13
N SER A 715 8.40 -18.73 -5.02
CA SER A 715 8.98 -20.00 -5.49
C SER A 715 9.35 -19.97 -6.98
N VAL A 716 8.48 -19.45 -7.86
CA VAL A 716 8.80 -19.37 -9.29
C VAL A 716 9.84 -18.30 -9.60
N ALA A 717 9.91 -17.23 -8.81
CA ALA A 717 10.98 -16.25 -8.91
C ALA A 717 12.35 -16.84 -8.55
N ILE A 718 12.43 -17.64 -7.48
CA ILE A 718 13.62 -18.43 -7.13
C ILE A 718 13.99 -19.38 -8.27
N ALA A 719 13.04 -20.19 -8.76
CA ALA A 719 13.28 -21.19 -9.77
C ALA A 719 13.80 -20.59 -11.09
N LEU A 720 13.20 -19.48 -11.54
CA LEU A 720 13.55 -18.85 -12.82
C LEU A 720 14.79 -17.94 -12.75
N ARG A 721 15.12 -17.31 -11.60
CA ARG A 721 16.44 -16.64 -11.46
C ARG A 721 17.58 -17.65 -11.63
N ARG A 722 17.47 -18.85 -11.02
CA ARG A 722 18.49 -19.90 -11.12
C ARG A 722 18.54 -20.59 -12.48
N ALA A 723 17.41 -20.69 -13.18
CA ALA A 723 17.39 -21.04 -14.61
C ALA A 723 18.18 -20.05 -15.50
N GLY A 724 18.46 -18.83 -15.00
CA GLY A 724 19.30 -17.81 -15.64
C GLY A 724 18.55 -16.57 -16.15
N HIS A 725 17.29 -16.40 -15.75
CA HIS A 725 16.36 -15.38 -16.25
C HIS A 725 16.28 -14.15 -15.36
N GLU A 726 15.83 -13.04 -15.93
CA GLU A 726 15.51 -11.83 -15.17
C GLU A 726 14.03 -11.83 -14.80
N VAL A 727 13.73 -11.85 -13.49
CA VAL A 727 12.35 -11.96 -12.99
C VAL A 727 11.91 -10.66 -12.33
N THR A 728 10.70 -10.20 -12.66
CA THR A 728 10.01 -9.12 -11.95
C THR A 728 8.69 -9.64 -11.39
N VAL A 729 8.51 -9.59 -10.06
CA VAL A 729 7.31 -9.97 -9.33
C VAL A 729 6.48 -8.73 -9.05
N TYR A 730 5.23 -8.72 -9.54
CA TYR A 730 4.25 -7.66 -9.30
C TYR A 730 3.23 -8.13 -8.27
N GLU A 731 3.13 -7.46 -7.13
CA GLU A 731 2.16 -7.76 -6.09
C GLU A 731 1.18 -6.59 -5.92
N ARG A 732 -0.10 -6.89 -5.67
CA ARG A 732 -1.17 -5.89 -5.51
C ARG A 732 -1.12 -5.15 -4.18
N SER A 733 -0.38 -5.66 -3.21
CA SER A 733 -0.24 -5.16 -1.83
C SER A 733 1.23 -4.97 -1.43
N ASP A 734 1.48 -4.50 -0.22
CA ASP A 734 2.81 -4.26 0.37
C ASP A 734 3.26 -5.35 1.37
N PHE A 735 2.41 -6.36 1.58
CA PHE A 735 2.51 -7.40 2.62
C PHE A 735 2.34 -6.91 4.08
N ALA A 736 1.85 -5.69 4.34
CA ALA A 736 1.57 -5.25 5.69
C ALA A 736 0.35 -5.98 6.29
N GLY A 737 0.49 -6.46 7.53
CA GLY A 737 -0.63 -7.02 8.29
C GLY A 737 -1.17 -8.37 7.80
N GLU A 738 -0.40 -9.16 7.05
CA GLU A 738 -0.77 -10.56 6.80
C GLU A 738 -0.88 -11.33 8.12
N VAL A 739 -2.04 -11.91 8.43
CA VAL A 739 -2.22 -12.87 9.53
C VAL A 739 -1.96 -14.29 9.00
N GLY A 740 -1.28 -15.11 9.80
CA GLY A 740 -0.79 -16.43 9.38
C GLY A 740 -1.54 -17.61 10.00
N ALA A 741 -1.75 -18.64 9.18
CA ALA A 741 -2.04 -19.99 9.62
C ALA A 741 -0.81 -20.88 9.34
N SER A 742 -0.82 -22.13 9.82
CA SER A 742 0.23 -23.10 9.48
C SER A 742 0.18 -23.53 8.01
N VAL A 743 1.35 -23.84 7.44
CA VAL A 743 1.52 -24.36 6.08
C VAL A 743 2.46 -25.56 6.08
N SER A 744 1.93 -26.69 5.61
CA SER A 744 2.64 -27.96 5.43
C SER A 744 3.51 -27.97 4.18
N CYS A 745 4.72 -28.53 4.32
CA CYS A 745 5.62 -28.86 3.22
C CYS A 745 6.13 -30.30 3.40
N ALA A 746 5.50 -31.25 2.70
CA ALA A 746 5.94 -32.64 2.65
C ALA A 746 7.16 -32.79 1.71
N ALA A 747 7.80 -33.96 1.67
CA ALA A 747 9.02 -34.21 0.89
C ALA A 747 8.94 -33.76 -0.57
N ASN A 748 7.77 -33.94 -1.22
CA ASN A 748 7.54 -33.48 -2.59
C ASN A 748 7.64 -31.95 -2.79
N GLY A 749 7.42 -31.16 -1.73
CA GLY A 749 7.70 -29.72 -1.68
C GLY A 749 9.08 -29.40 -1.10
N THR A 750 9.46 -30.03 0.02
CA THR A 750 10.75 -29.80 0.71
C THR A 750 11.94 -30.09 -0.21
N ARG A 751 11.86 -31.11 -1.08
CA ARG A 751 12.87 -31.40 -2.10
C ARG A 751 13.30 -30.14 -2.85
N TRP A 752 12.34 -29.37 -3.35
CA TRP A 752 12.63 -28.20 -4.17
C TRP A 752 13.25 -27.06 -3.36
N LEU A 753 12.90 -26.91 -2.08
CA LEU A 753 13.57 -25.95 -1.20
C LEU A 753 15.07 -26.28 -1.06
N HIS A 754 15.41 -27.56 -0.90
CA HIS A 754 16.81 -28.01 -0.84
C HIS A 754 17.52 -27.97 -2.21
N GLU A 755 16.85 -28.38 -3.30
CA GLU A 755 17.38 -28.29 -4.68
C GLU A 755 17.59 -26.83 -5.11
N TRP A 756 16.85 -25.90 -4.48
CA TRP A 756 17.02 -24.45 -4.57
C TRP A 756 17.90 -23.86 -3.46
N GLY A 757 18.61 -24.65 -2.65
CA GLY A 757 19.49 -24.14 -1.59
C GLY A 757 18.85 -23.06 -0.68
N VAL A 758 17.54 -23.16 -0.45
CA VAL A 758 16.79 -22.24 0.42
C VAL A 758 17.16 -22.58 1.86
N ASP A 759 17.47 -21.56 2.65
CA ASP A 759 17.72 -21.74 4.08
C ASP A 759 16.40 -22.02 4.81
N VAL A 760 16.03 -23.31 4.86
CA VAL A 760 14.82 -23.83 5.50
C VAL A 760 14.71 -23.44 6.98
N ALA A 761 15.83 -23.19 7.67
CA ALA A 761 15.82 -22.81 9.08
C ALA A 761 15.24 -21.40 9.30
N LYS A 762 15.36 -20.48 8.34
CA LYS A 762 14.73 -19.14 8.40
C LYS A 762 13.18 -19.20 8.45
N GLY A 763 12.57 -20.32 8.11
CA GLY A 763 11.13 -20.55 8.24
C GLY A 763 10.64 -20.95 9.65
N ASP A 764 11.56 -21.20 10.59
CA ASP A 764 11.34 -21.76 11.94
C ASP A 764 10.30 -22.93 11.96
N PRO A 765 10.50 -23.98 11.12
CA PRO A 765 9.55 -25.09 10.98
C PRO A 765 9.54 -26.03 12.18
N VAL A 766 8.43 -26.74 12.36
CA VAL A 766 8.40 -28.01 13.10
C VAL A 766 8.57 -29.16 12.12
N VAL A 767 9.53 -30.06 12.37
CA VAL A 767 9.68 -31.30 11.59
C VAL A 767 8.71 -32.35 12.12
N LEU A 768 7.72 -32.72 11.32
CA LEU A 768 6.67 -33.65 11.74
C LEU A 768 7.20 -35.08 11.92
N LYS A 769 6.82 -35.71 13.04
CA LYS A 769 7.15 -37.10 13.40
C LYS A 769 5.95 -38.03 13.34
N LYS A 770 4.71 -37.52 13.42
CA LYS A 770 3.48 -38.33 13.37
C LYS A 770 2.35 -37.59 12.65
N LEU A 771 1.39 -38.36 12.14
CA LEU A 771 0.01 -37.91 11.94
C LEU A 771 -0.86 -38.67 12.94
N ILE A 772 -1.69 -37.98 13.72
CA ILE A 772 -2.49 -38.59 14.79
C ILE A 772 -3.97 -38.29 14.53
N ASN A 773 -4.79 -39.32 14.44
CA ASN A 773 -6.25 -39.21 14.42
C ASN A 773 -6.78 -39.66 15.79
N ARG A 774 -7.56 -38.81 16.44
CA ARG A 774 -8.08 -38.94 17.81
C ARG A 774 -9.60 -39.08 17.80
N ASP A 775 -10.13 -39.75 18.81
CA ASP A 775 -11.57 -39.80 19.05
C ASP A 775 -12.10 -38.38 19.34
N TRP A 776 -13.28 -38.09 18.79
CA TRP A 776 -13.90 -36.77 18.91
C TRP A 776 -14.22 -36.38 20.37
N LYS A 777 -14.57 -37.35 21.23
CA LYS A 777 -15.07 -37.11 22.60
C LYS A 777 -14.00 -37.30 23.67
N THR A 778 -13.08 -38.25 23.49
CA THR A 778 -12.07 -38.58 24.51
C THR A 778 -10.68 -38.04 24.21
N GLY A 779 -10.39 -37.64 22.97
CA GLY A 779 -9.05 -37.21 22.55
C GLY A 779 -8.03 -38.36 22.45
N GLU A 780 -8.43 -39.61 22.70
CA GLU A 780 -7.55 -40.78 22.63
C GLU A 780 -7.18 -41.12 21.17
N PRO A 781 -5.93 -41.51 20.86
CA PRO A 781 -5.52 -41.88 19.51
C PRO A 781 -6.28 -43.11 18.96
N VAL A 782 -7.02 -42.91 17.86
CA VAL A 782 -7.73 -43.94 17.09
C VAL A 782 -6.87 -44.48 15.95
N SER A 783 -6.00 -43.64 15.36
CA SER A 783 -5.03 -44.05 14.34
C SER A 783 -3.79 -43.18 14.40
N VAL A 784 -2.60 -43.80 14.32
CA VAL A 784 -1.32 -43.08 14.25
C VAL A 784 -0.58 -43.53 12.99
N TYR A 785 -0.04 -42.56 12.25
CA TYR A 785 0.89 -42.80 11.15
C TYR A 785 2.24 -42.18 11.51
N ASN A 786 3.24 -43.02 11.79
CA ASN A 786 4.58 -42.57 12.17
C ASN A 786 5.37 -42.11 10.94
N LEU A 787 6.24 -41.10 11.13
CA LEU A 787 7.09 -40.50 10.10
C LEU A 787 8.59 -40.69 10.41
N ASP A 788 8.94 -41.59 11.33
CA ASP A 788 10.34 -41.78 11.78
C ASP A 788 11.27 -42.28 10.67
N ASP A 789 10.74 -43.02 9.67
CA ASP A 789 11.47 -43.44 8.48
C ASP A 789 11.26 -42.53 7.26
N TYR A 790 10.49 -41.44 7.39
CA TYR A 790 10.01 -40.62 6.28
C TYR A 790 11.15 -39.99 5.47
N GLU A 791 12.11 -39.36 6.17
CA GLU A 791 13.29 -38.78 5.54
C GLU A 791 14.18 -39.87 4.89
N LYS A 792 14.30 -41.04 5.52
CA LYS A 792 15.03 -42.19 4.96
C LYS A 792 14.38 -42.76 3.71
N ARG A 793 13.04 -42.73 3.62
CA ARG A 793 12.27 -43.20 2.46
C ARG A 793 12.26 -42.20 1.29
N TRP A 794 12.18 -40.90 1.59
CA TRP A 794 11.91 -39.86 0.59
C TRP A 794 13.05 -38.86 0.38
N GLY A 795 14.14 -38.97 1.14
CA GLY A 795 15.30 -38.08 1.08
C GLY A 795 15.13 -36.73 1.76
N TYR A 796 13.93 -36.39 2.23
CA TYR A 796 13.59 -35.06 2.77
C TYR A 796 12.58 -35.15 3.92
N VAL A 797 12.69 -34.23 4.88
CA VAL A 797 11.77 -34.10 6.02
C VAL A 797 10.41 -33.51 5.64
N TYR A 798 9.39 -33.82 6.45
CA TYR A 798 8.08 -33.15 6.42
C TYR A 798 8.11 -31.94 7.36
N ASN A 799 8.11 -30.73 6.80
CA ASN A 799 8.08 -29.48 7.55
C ASN A 799 6.64 -28.96 7.77
N MET A 800 6.40 -28.33 8.91
CA MET A 800 5.24 -27.50 9.19
C MET A 800 5.71 -26.08 9.54
N PHE A 801 5.48 -25.14 8.62
CA PHE A 801 5.84 -23.73 8.78
C PHE A 801 4.66 -22.90 9.30
N HIS A 802 4.94 -21.70 9.78
CA HIS A 802 3.93 -20.63 9.81
C HIS A 802 3.95 -19.89 8.46
N ARG A 803 2.79 -19.52 7.89
CA ARG A 803 2.71 -18.93 6.53
C ARG A 803 3.62 -17.70 6.34
N GLN A 804 3.71 -16.82 7.35
CA GLN A 804 4.54 -15.62 7.29
C GLN A 804 6.04 -15.96 7.17
N TYR A 805 6.55 -16.85 8.03
CA TYR A 805 7.97 -17.22 8.02
C TYR A 805 8.35 -18.02 6.77
N MET A 806 7.46 -18.89 6.27
CA MET A 806 7.65 -19.54 4.98
C MET A 806 7.70 -18.53 3.82
N HIS A 807 6.85 -17.50 3.86
CA HIS A 807 6.85 -16.44 2.84
C HIS A 807 8.11 -15.57 2.91
N ALA A 808 8.53 -15.16 4.11
CA ALA A 808 9.76 -14.41 4.33
C ALA A 808 11.00 -15.18 3.84
N MET A 809 11.16 -16.44 4.26
CA MET A 809 12.23 -17.35 3.80
C MET A 809 12.32 -17.45 2.26
N LEU A 810 11.17 -17.57 1.58
CA LEU A 810 11.10 -17.61 0.12
C LEU A 810 11.37 -16.24 -0.52
N LYS A 811 10.85 -15.15 0.06
CA LYS A 811 11.07 -13.77 -0.39
C LYS A 811 12.54 -13.38 -0.30
N ASP A 812 13.20 -13.71 0.80
CA ASP A 812 14.63 -13.46 0.99
C ASP A 812 15.46 -14.24 -0.03
N SER A 813 15.11 -15.51 -0.29
CA SER A 813 15.75 -16.32 -1.33
C SER A 813 15.48 -15.83 -2.77
N ALA A 814 14.34 -15.20 -3.01
CA ALA A 814 13.98 -14.63 -4.31
C ALA A 814 14.70 -13.30 -4.59
N LEU A 815 14.79 -12.43 -3.57
CA LEU A 815 15.21 -11.03 -3.70
C LEU A 815 16.64 -10.73 -3.20
N GLY A 816 17.25 -11.61 -2.41
CA GLY A 816 18.59 -11.42 -1.87
C GLY A 816 19.71 -11.69 -2.88
N ASP A 817 20.87 -11.07 -2.68
CA ASP A 817 22.06 -11.26 -3.51
C ASP A 817 22.68 -12.66 -3.38
N GLU A 818 22.30 -13.43 -2.35
CA GLU A 818 22.72 -14.82 -2.14
C GLU A 818 22.09 -15.80 -3.16
N GLY A 819 22.84 -16.84 -3.51
CA GLY A 819 22.41 -17.90 -4.43
C GLY A 819 22.52 -17.53 -5.92
N GLU A 820 22.32 -18.53 -6.80
CA GLU A 820 22.58 -18.34 -8.23
C GLU A 820 21.58 -17.40 -8.93
N GLY A 821 22.03 -16.81 -10.04
CA GLY A 821 21.21 -15.95 -10.90
C GLY A 821 20.96 -14.55 -10.31
N THR A 822 20.55 -13.63 -11.18
CA THR A 822 20.27 -12.24 -10.80
C THR A 822 19.08 -12.18 -9.83
N PRO A 823 19.16 -11.43 -8.71
CA PRO A 823 18.04 -11.27 -7.79
C PRO A 823 16.76 -10.80 -8.48
N ALA A 824 15.62 -11.37 -8.07
CA ALA A 824 14.32 -10.98 -8.62
C ALA A 824 13.94 -9.57 -8.12
N LYS A 825 13.21 -8.82 -8.96
CA LYS A 825 12.73 -7.48 -8.64
C LYS A 825 11.30 -7.57 -8.10
N LEU A 826 11.04 -7.10 -6.87
CA LEU A 826 9.69 -7.00 -6.33
C LEU A 826 9.12 -5.59 -6.54
N VAL A 827 7.91 -5.51 -7.09
CA VAL A 827 7.17 -4.27 -7.31
C VAL A 827 5.77 -4.38 -6.70
N VAL A 828 5.55 -3.66 -5.60
CA VAL A 828 4.30 -3.67 -4.82
C VAL A 828 3.26 -2.69 -5.38
N ASN A 829 2.01 -2.79 -4.91
CA ASN A 829 0.85 -1.99 -5.35
C ASN A 829 0.48 -2.12 -6.85
N HIS A 830 1.04 -3.12 -7.54
CA HIS A 830 0.85 -3.39 -8.97
C HIS A 830 -0.21 -4.47 -9.20
N LYS A 831 -1.48 -4.15 -8.89
CA LYS A 831 -2.62 -5.03 -9.15
C LYS A 831 -2.89 -5.14 -10.65
N CYS A 832 -2.71 -6.34 -11.21
CA CYS A 832 -2.99 -6.63 -12.61
C CYS A 832 -4.49 -6.43 -12.94
N ARG A 833 -4.76 -5.79 -14.08
CA ARG A 833 -6.11 -5.54 -14.60
C ARG A 833 -6.36 -6.27 -15.92
N ASP A 834 -5.35 -6.33 -16.80
CA ASP A 834 -5.46 -6.83 -18.16
C ASP A 834 -4.08 -7.27 -18.68
N ILE A 835 -4.04 -8.21 -19.65
CA ILE A 835 -2.81 -8.66 -20.32
C ILE A 835 -3.11 -8.82 -21.81
N ASP A 836 -2.40 -8.08 -22.66
CA ASP A 836 -2.43 -8.30 -24.10
C ASP A 836 -1.60 -9.54 -24.47
N LEU A 837 -2.29 -10.65 -24.71
CA LEU A 837 -1.71 -11.95 -25.07
C LEU A 837 -0.98 -11.96 -26.44
N LYS A 838 -1.01 -10.87 -27.21
CA LYS A 838 -0.25 -10.74 -28.48
C LYS A 838 1.05 -9.95 -28.32
N THR A 839 1.12 -9.03 -27.35
CA THR A 839 2.32 -8.23 -27.08
C THR A 839 3.02 -8.63 -25.78
N ASN A 840 2.41 -9.51 -24.98
CA ASN A 840 2.82 -9.86 -23.62
C ASN A 840 2.99 -8.61 -22.74
N THR A 841 2.03 -7.69 -22.83
CA THR A 841 2.00 -6.46 -22.02
C THR A 841 0.98 -6.60 -20.89
N VAL A 842 1.47 -6.69 -19.65
CA VAL A 842 0.65 -6.57 -18.44
C VAL A 842 0.25 -5.12 -18.25
N THR A 843 -1.01 -4.86 -17.92
CA THR A 843 -1.52 -3.54 -17.55
C THR A 843 -2.15 -3.57 -16.16
N PHE A 844 -1.73 -2.63 -15.31
CA PHE A 844 -2.12 -2.55 -13.91
C PHE A 844 -3.27 -1.56 -13.69
N GLU A 845 -3.98 -1.67 -12.56
CA GLU A 845 -5.17 -0.83 -12.27
C GLU A 845 -4.85 0.67 -12.26
N HIS A 846 -3.74 1.06 -11.62
CA HIS A 846 -3.20 2.42 -11.60
C HIS A 846 -2.67 2.93 -12.97
N GLY A 847 -2.80 2.12 -14.03
CA GLY A 847 -2.56 2.54 -15.41
C GLY A 847 -1.11 2.48 -15.89
N ALA A 848 -0.19 1.93 -15.09
CA ALA A 848 1.11 1.50 -15.59
C ALA A 848 0.99 0.22 -16.43
N SER A 849 2.02 -0.08 -17.21
CA SER A 849 2.12 -1.28 -18.03
C SER A 849 3.56 -1.75 -18.16
N ALA A 850 3.78 -3.06 -18.17
CA ALA A 850 5.09 -3.68 -18.35
C ALA A 850 5.04 -4.83 -19.36
N GLN A 851 6.10 -5.01 -20.14
CA GLN A 851 6.20 -6.02 -21.19
C GLN A 851 7.28 -7.06 -20.84
N HIS A 852 6.98 -8.33 -21.07
CA HIS A 852 7.83 -9.48 -20.70
C HIS A 852 7.82 -10.55 -21.81
N ASP A 853 8.85 -11.40 -21.90
CA ASP A 853 8.85 -12.55 -22.81
C ASP A 853 7.81 -13.60 -22.40
N LEU A 854 7.67 -13.80 -21.08
CA LEU A 854 6.85 -14.80 -20.39
C LEU A 854 6.12 -14.13 -19.22
N ILE A 855 4.83 -14.42 -19.05
CA ILE A 855 4.02 -13.94 -17.93
C ILE A 855 3.43 -15.11 -17.14
N ILE A 856 3.47 -15.03 -15.81
CA ILE A 856 3.06 -16.12 -14.91
C ILE A 856 2.02 -15.57 -13.92
N GLY A 857 0.80 -16.09 -13.97
CA GLY A 857 -0.26 -15.83 -13.00
C GLY A 857 -0.10 -16.66 -11.74
N ALA A 858 0.35 -16.02 -10.67
CA ALA A 858 0.45 -16.54 -9.30
C ALA A 858 -0.47 -15.77 -8.33
N ASP A 859 -1.48 -15.05 -8.86
CA ASP A 859 -2.36 -14.11 -8.17
C ASP A 859 -3.54 -14.77 -7.41
N GLY A 860 -3.39 -16.06 -7.11
CA GLY A 860 -4.19 -16.83 -6.16
C GLY A 860 -5.62 -17.16 -6.61
N ILE A 861 -6.44 -17.62 -5.65
CA ILE A 861 -7.83 -18.06 -5.92
C ILE A 861 -8.69 -16.96 -6.57
N GLY A 862 -8.35 -15.68 -6.35
CA GLY A 862 -9.00 -14.51 -6.97
C GLY A 862 -8.45 -14.11 -8.34
N SER A 863 -7.61 -14.94 -8.98
CA SER A 863 -6.79 -14.58 -10.15
C SER A 863 -7.52 -13.80 -11.26
N ALA A 864 -6.96 -12.64 -11.58
CA ALA A 864 -7.26 -11.85 -12.76
C ALA A 864 -6.60 -12.44 -14.02
N VAL A 865 -5.41 -13.05 -13.90
CA VAL A 865 -4.72 -13.69 -15.04
C VAL A 865 -5.55 -14.86 -15.60
N ARG A 866 -6.09 -15.73 -14.75
CA ARG A 866 -7.09 -16.76 -15.13
C ARG A 866 -8.32 -16.12 -15.77
N GLY A 867 -8.73 -14.95 -15.27
CA GLY A 867 -9.74 -14.10 -15.86
C GLY A 867 -9.44 -13.76 -17.33
N ILE A 868 -8.22 -13.32 -17.62
CA ILE A 868 -7.79 -12.89 -18.96
C ILE A 868 -7.62 -14.09 -19.92
N LEU A 869 -7.17 -15.25 -19.42
CA LEU A 869 -7.09 -16.50 -20.20
C LEU A 869 -8.46 -17.12 -20.55
N GLY A 870 -9.57 -16.43 -20.29
CA GLY A 870 -10.93 -16.92 -20.58
C GLY A 870 -11.45 -18.03 -19.65
N ILE A 871 -10.62 -18.58 -18.76
CA ILE A 871 -10.96 -19.68 -17.87
C ILE A 871 -12.00 -19.23 -16.83
N ARG A 872 -13.16 -19.88 -16.82
CA ARG A 872 -14.29 -19.63 -15.90
C ARG A 872 -14.80 -20.96 -15.33
N PRO A 873 -14.13 -21.55 -14.32
CA PRO A 873 -14.60 -22.78 -13.70
C PRO A 873 -15.91 -22.51 -12.97
N GLU A 874 -16.78 -23.52 -12.88
CA GLU A 874 -17.81 -23.47 -11.85
C GLU A 874 -17.13 -23.50 -10.47
N LYS A 875 -17.69 -22.74 -9.53
CA LYS A 875 -17.28 -22.76 -8.13
C LYS A 875 -18.51 -22.97 -7.26
N ARG A 876 -18.48 -24.01 -6.45
CA ARG A 876 -19.56 -24.39 -5.53
C ARG A 876 -19.05 -24.22 -4.10
N PRO A 877 -19.81 -23.55 -3.21
CA PRO A 877 -19.34 -23.33 -1.84
C PRO A 877 -19.44 -24.66 -1.08
N SER A 878 -18.42 -25.02 -0.29
CA SER A 878 -18.33 -26.37 0.31
C SER A 878 -19.44 -26.64 1.33
N GLU A 879 -19.94 -27.87 1.43
CA GLU A 879 -20.91 -28.29 2.45
C GLU A 879 -20.38 -28.18 3.90
N SER A 880 -19.06 -27.96 4.06
CA SER A 880 -18.44 -27.52 5.32
C SER A 880 -18.09 -26.03 5.33
N SER A 881 -18.14 -25.46 6.53
CA SER A 881 -17.50 -24.20 6.91
C SER A 881 -16.24 -24.48 7.73
N CYS A 882 -15.40 -23.46 7.89
CA CYS A 882 -14.19 -23.55 8.71
C CYS A 882 -13.90 -22.23 9.42
N LEU A 883 -13.55 -22.32 10.70
CA LEU A 883 -12.91 -21.24 11.45
C LEU A 883 -11.46 -21.66 11.75
N HIS A 884 -10.51 -20.84 11.36
CA HIS A 884 -9.10 -20.95 11.77
C HIS A 884 -8.89 -20.19 13.08
N ALA A 885 -8.01 -20.67 13.96
CA ALA A 885 -7.63 -20.02 15.21
C ALA A 885 -6.18 -20.36 15.57
N ASN A 886 -5.50 -19.47 16.28
CA ASN A 886 -4.13 -19.67 16.78
C ASN A 886 -4.10 -19.67 18.32
N VAL A 887 -3.35 -20.58 18.92
CA VAL A 887 -3.11 -20.67 20.37
C VAL A 887 -1.61 -20.62 20.64
N SER A 888 -1.17 -19.85 21.63
CA SER A 888 0.23 -19.87 22.08
C SER A 888 0.48 -21.06 22.99
N THR A 889 1.48 -21.87 22.67
CA THR A 889 1.88 -23.03 23.48
C THR A 889 2.27 -22.62 24.90
N ASP A 890 3.02 -21.53 25.01
CA ASP A 890 3.40 -20.85 26.26
C ASP A 890 2.20 -20.49 27.15
N GLU A 891 1.06 -20.16 26.56
CA GLU A 891 -0.16 -19.75 27.26
C GLU A 891 -0.99 -20.97 27.69
N ALA A 892 -1.12 -21.96 26.81
CA ALA A 892 -1.74 -23.24 27.11
C ALA A 892 -1.03 -23.96 28.28
N VAL A 893 0.31 -24.01 28.26
CA VAL A 893 1.12 -24.62 29.33
C VAL A 893 0.97 -23.87 30.66
N LYS A 894 0.95 -22.53 30.65
CA LYS A 894 0.73 -21.71 31.87
C LYS A 894 -0.66 -21.91 32.49
N LEU A 895 -1.64 -22.32 31.69
CA LEU A 895 -3.00 -22.66 32.13
C LEU A 895 -3.17 -24.15 32.48
N GLY A 896 -2.09 -24.94 32.44
CA GLY A 896 -2.11 -26.38 32.76
C GLY A 896 -2.78 -27.26 31.69
N LEU A 897 -2.89 -26.77 30.45
CA LEU A 897 -3.38 -27.54 29.31
C LEU A 897 -2.27 -28.40 28.71
N VAL A 898 -2.65 -29.38 27.88
CA VAL A 898 -1.72 -30.29 27.19
C VAL A 898 -0.83 -29.52 26.22
N ASP A 899 0.48 -29.76 26.26
CA ASP A 899 1.41 -29.26 25.25
C ASP A 899 1.44 -30.19 24.02
N TYR A 900 0.54 -29.93 23.08
CA TYR A 900 0.50 -30.64 21.79
C TYR A 900 1.70 -30.34 20.87
N SER A 901 2.59 -29.40 21.20
CA SER A 901 3.80 -29.17 20.40
C SER A 901 4.81 -30.31 20.55
N GLN A 902 4.86 -30.96 21.71
CA GLN A 902 5.81 -32.03 22.04
C GLN A 902 5.62 -33.27 21.16
N ASP A 903 4.39 -33.58 20.74
CA ASP A 903 4.10 -34.71 19.87
C ASP A 903 4.70 -34.54 18.45
N SER A 904 5.11 -33.31 18.08
CA SER A 904 5.61 -32.95 16.75
C SER A 904 4.71 -33.49 15.63
N ALA A 905 3.40 -33.41 15.83
CA ALA A 905 2.41 -34.12 15.05
C ALA A 905 1.46 -33.17 14.31
N LEU A 906 0.88 -33.65 13.23
CA LEU A 906 -0.28 -33.03 12.59
C LEU A 906 -1.52 -33.86 13.00
N GLU A 907 -2.38 -33.27 13.81
CA GLU A 907 -3.38 -34.00 14.60
C GLU A 907 -4.81 -33.69 14.18
N TYR A 908 -5.70 -34.68 14.34
CA TYR A 908 -7.06 -34.68 13.85
C TYR A 908 -8.01 -35.17 14.95
N TRP A 909 -9.12 -34.48 15.15
CA TRP A 909 -10.29 -35.00 15.87
C TRP A 909 -11.43 -35.07 14.85
N GLY A 910 -12.10 -36.21 14.74
CA GLY A 910 -13.26 -36.37 13.85
C GLY A 910 -12.93 -36.60 12.36
N GLY A 911 -13.91 -36.32 11.49
CA GLY A 911 -13.84 -36.60 10.05
C GLY A 911 -14.06 -38.06 9.63
N GLN A 912 -14.46 -38.94 10.55
CA GLN A 912 -14.96 -40.29 10.23
C GLN A 912 -16.45 -40.25 9.81
N GLU A 913 -16.98 -41.39 9.37
CA GLU A 913 -18.42 -41.65 9.17
C GLU A 913 -19.16 -40.76 8.15
N GLY A 914 -18.46 -39.91 7.39
CA GLY A 914 -19.08 -38.95 6.47
C GLY A 914 -19.50 -37.62 7.13
N LYS A 915 -19.01 -37.32 8.34
CA LYS A 915 -19.31 -36.09 9.08
C LYS A 915 -18.34 -34.97 8.69
N TRP A 916 -18.85 -33.73 8.68
CA TRP A 916 -18.06 -32.53 8.42
C TRP A 916 -17.31 -32.02 9.64
N ASP A 917 -17.72 -32.43 10.84
CA ASP A 917 -17.07 -32.09 12.11
C ASP A 917 -15.67 -32.69 12.18
N LYS A 918 -14.67 -31.82 12.06
CA LYS A 918 -13.26 -32.19 12.02
C LYS A 918 -12.40 -31.03 12.51
N ILE A 919 -11.52 -31.26 13.46
CA ILE A 919 -10.55 -30.25 13.92
C ILE A 919 -9.15 -30.74 13.55
N VAL A 920 -8.32 -29.83 13.03
CA VAL A 920 -6.93 -30.10 12.66
C VAL A 920 -6.00 -29.18 13.43
N LEU A 921 -5.13 -29.75 14.26
CA LEU A 921 -4.09 -29.05 15.04
C LEU A 921 -2.74 -29.23 14.35
N SER A 922 -1.99 -28.13 14.25
CA SER A 922 -0.65 -28.12 13.66
C SER A 922 0.30 -27.19 14.44
N PRO A 923 1.38 -27.72 15.05
CA PRO A 923 2.41 -26.91 15.67
C PRO A 923 3.29 -26.26 14.59
N CYS A 924 3.60 -24.99 14.77
CA CYS A 924 4.46 -24.20 13.87
C CYS A 924 5.24 -23.15 14.68
N ASN A 925 6.11 -22.37 14.02
CA ASN A 925 7.01 -21.41 14.69
C ASN A 925 7.84 -22.13 15.77
N ASN A 926 8.46 -23.26 15.39
CA ASN A 926 9.25 -24.15 16.23
C ASN A 926 8.57 -24.46 17.59
N GLY A 927 7.34 -24.99 17.47
CA GLY A 927 6.51 -25.42 18.59
C GLY A 927 5.78 -24.32 19.37
N LYS A 928 6.11 -23.04 19.17
CA LYS A 928 5.59 -21.91 19.99
C LYS A 928 4.13 -21.57 19.73
N LEU A 929 3.59 -21.98 18.57
CA LEU A 929 2.23 -21.67 18.13
C LEU A 929 1.50 -22.91 17.60
N LEU A 930 0.31 -23.17 18.15
CA LEU A 930 -0.60 -24.21 17.69
C LEU A 930 -1.68 -23.59 16.80
N SER A 931 -1.66 -23.94 15.51
CA SER A 931 -2.63 -23.47 14.51
C SER A 931 -3.74 -24.51 14.36
N TYR A 932 -4.98 -24.08 14.58
CA TYR A 932 -6.19 -24.90 14.53
C TYR A 932 -7.06 -24.56 13.34
N TYR A 933 -7.45 -25.57 12.55
CA TYR A 933 -8.52 -25.46 11.54
C TYR A 933 -9.73 -26.25 12.00
N CYS A 934 -10.81 -25.56 12.36
CA CYS A 934 -12.02 -26.13 12.93
C CYS A 934 -13.12 -26.17 11.87
N PHE A 935 -13.36 -27.35 11.30
CA PHE A 935 -14.37 -27.62 10.28
C PHE A 935 -15.69 -28.11 10.88
N PHE A 936 -16.81 -27.67 10.31
CA PHE A 936 -18.17 -28.02 10.74
C PHE A 936 -19.17 -27.90 9.58
N PRO A 937 -20.37 -28.51 9.67
CA PRO A 937 -21.44 -28.36 8.68
C PRO A 937 -21.81 -26.89 8.38
N ARG A 938 -21.99 -26.56 7.09
CA ARG A 938 -22.34 -25.20 6.62
C ARG A 938 -23.62 -24.65 7.24
N ASP A 939 -24.61 -25.50 7.48
CA ASP A 939 -25.93 -25.12 8.02
C ASP A 939 -25.85 -24.60 9.47
N GLN A 940 -24.78 -24.91 10.20
CA GLN A 940 -24.49 -24.34 11.51
C GLN A 940 -23.86 -22.92 11.45
N GLY A 941 -23.33 -22.51 10.29
CA GLY A 941 -22.84 -21.15 10.01
C GLY A 941 -22.11 -21.05 8.66
N ASP A 942 -22.48 -20.09 7.81
CA ASP A 942 -21.95 -19.92 6.45
C ASP A 942 -21.10 -18.64 6.30
N TYR A 943 -19.81 -18.83 6.00
CA TYR A 943 -18.84 -17.72 5.84
C TYR A 943 -18.36 -17.55 4.39
N SER A 944 -18.98 -18.23 3.42
CA SER A 944 -18.51 -18.28 2.03
C SER A 944 -18.44 -16.92 1.34
N THR A 945 -19.24 -15.94 1.80
CA THR A 945 -19.33 -14.57 1.30
C THR A 945 -18.50 -13.55 2.08
N GLN A 946 -18.11 -13.84 3.34
CA GLN A 946 -17.58 -12.87 4.30
C GLN A 946 -16.18 -12.35 3.93
N ALA A 947 -15.95 -11.04 4.00
CA ALA A 947 -14.71 -10.38 3.56
C ALA A 947 -13.42 -11.03 4.10
N TRP A 948 -12.39 -11.16 3.24
CA TRP A 948 -11.03 -11.48 3.71
C TRP A 948 -10.53 -10.33 4.60
N GLY A 949 -9.96 -10.65 5.76
CA GLY A 949 -9.57 -9.64 6.75
C GLY A 949 -10.75 -9.00 7.50
N ALA A 950 -11.88 -9.72 7.63
CA ALA A 950 -12.97 -9.32 8.52
C ALA A 950 -12.51 -9.32 10.00
N GLU A 951 -13.27 -8.68 10.88
CA GLU A 951 -12.97 -8.74 12.32
C GLU A 951 -13.03 -10.18 12.85
N SER A 952 -12.05 -10.54 13.68
CA SER A 952 -11.99 -11.86 14.32
C SER A 952 -13.30 -12.20 15.05
N ARG A 953 -13.69 -13.47 14.94
CA ARG A 953 -14.92 -14.01 15.51
C ARG A 953 -14.78 -14.17 17.04
N PRO A 954 -15.88 -14.01 17.81
CA PRO A 954 -15.92 -14.41 19.21
C PRO A 954 -15.60 -15.90 19.39
N VAL A 955 -14.99 -16.24 20.52
CA VAL A 955 -14.66 -17.64 20.91
C VAL A 955 -15.93 -18.48 20.97
N GLU A 956 -17.04 -17.89 21.40
CA GLU A 956 -18.35 -18.52 21.50
C GLU A 956 -18.87 -19.00 20.13
N GLU A 957 -18.53 -18.31 19.03
CA GLU A 957 -18.89 -18.69 17.65
C GLU A 957 -18.02 -19.87 17.16
N LEU A 958 -16.78 -19.98 17.64
CA LEU A 958 -15.87 -21.11 17.39
C LEU A 958 -16.25 -22.38 18.15
N LEU A 959 -16.67 -22.27 19.42
CA LEU A 959 -16.99 -23.42 20.28
C LEU A 959 -18.41 -23.97 20.06
N LYS A 960 -19.36 -23.14 19.61
CA LYS A 960 -20.78 -23.49 19.46
C LYS A 960 -21.07 -24.80 18.68
N PRO A 961 -20.38 -25.14 17.56
CA PRO A 961 -20.65 -26.38 16.83
C PRO A 961 -20.24 -27.66 17.59
N TYR A 962 -19.51 -27.54 18.70
CA TYR A 962 -18.71 -28.62 19.28
C TYR A 962 -19.06 -29.04 20.73
N PRO A 963 -20.35 -29.21 21.10
CA PRO A 963 -20.77 -29.44 22.50
C PRO A 963 -20.36 -30.79 23.09
N ASN A 964 -19.83 -31.72 22.28
CA ASN A 964 -19.37 -33.06 22.70
C ASN A 964 -17.89 -33.31 22.34
N LEU A 965 -17.12 -32.26 22.07
CA LEU A 965 -15.70 -32.37 21.75
C LEU A 965 -14.87 -32.71 23.01
N ASP A 966 -13.73 -33.39 22.80
CA ASP A 966 -12.70 -33.59 23.81
C ASP A 966 -12.44 -32.31 24.61
N ARG A 967 -12.48 -32.45 25.93
CA ARG A 967 -12.30 -31.36 26.88
C ARG A 967 -10.95 -30.66 26.72
N GLN A 968 -9.87 -31.38 26.43
CA GLN A 968 -8.53 -30.80 26.38
C GLN A 968 -8.40 -29.86 25.16
N VAL A 969 -8.80 -30.33 23.97
CA VAL A 969 -8.80 -29.48 22.77
C VAL A 969 -9.87 -28.37 22.81
N LEU A 970 -11.04 -28.62 23.43
CA LEU A 970 -12.05 -27.58 23.68
C LEU A 970 -11.52 -26.46 24.57
N GLN A 971 -10.74 -26.79 25.61
CA GLN A 971 -10.08 -25.80 26.47
C GLN A 971 -8.98 -25.02 25.73
N HIS A 972 -8.23 -25.65 24.81
CA HIS A 972 -7.32 -24.92 23.91
C HIS A 972 -8.06 -23.92 23.01
N LEU A 973 -9.15 -24.34 22.37
CA LEU A 973 -9.95 -23.44 21.51
C LEU A 973 -10.61 -22.30 22.32
N SER A 974 -10.86 -22.50 23.62
CA SER A 974 -11.40 -21.44 24.50
C SER A 974 -10.43 -20.27 24.77
N ILE A 975 -9.13 -20.45 24.52
CA ILE A 975 -8.11 -19.39 24.53
C ILE A 975 -7.64 -19.02 23.11
N GLY A 976 -8.37 -19.46 22.09
CA GLY A 976 -8.08 -19.23 20.68
C GLY A 976 -8.08 -17.74 20.32
N LYS A 977 -7.02 -17.29 19.68
CA LYS A 977 -6.82 -15.94 19.17
C LYS A 977 -6.85 -15.94 17.64
N GLU A 978 -6.96 -14.75 17.06
CA GLU A 978 -6.97 -14.55 15.60
C GLU A 978 -8.06 -15.38 14.88
N ILE A 979 -9.21 -15.62 15.54
CA ILE A 979 -10.25 -16.51 15.03
C ILE A 979 -10.85 -15.96 13.73
N GLN A 980 -10.58 -16.60 12.59
CA GLN A 980 -10.87 -16.08 11.25
C GLN A 980 -11.61 -17.11 10.38
N PRO A 981 -12.61 -16.70 9.58
CA PRO A 981 -13.32 -17.62 8.70
C PRO A 981 -12.48 -18.01 7.48
N TRP A 982 -12.26 -19.31 7.30
CA TRP A 982 -11.55 -19.85 6.15
C TRP A 982 -12.55 -20.22 5.04
N ARG A 983 -12.57 -19.45 3.95
CA ARG A 983 -13.56 -19.63 2.87
C ARG A 983 -13.33 -20.92 2.07
N LEU A 984 -14.21 -21.90 2.25
CA LEU A 984 -14.17 -23.16 1.51
C LEU A 984 -15.00 -23.13 0.23
N TRP A 985 -14.33 -23.29 -0.92
CA TRP A 985 -14.93 -23.36 -2.25
C TRP A 985 -14.36 -24.57 -3.00
N VAL A 986 -15.25 -25.40 -3.53
CA VAL A 986 -14.91 -26.45 -4.48
C VAL A 986 -14.89 -25.80 -5.87
N HIS A 987 -13.80 -25.98 -6.60
CA HIS A 987 -13.65 -25.53 -7.98
C HIS A 987 -13.60 -26.74 -8.90
N ASP A 988 -14.24 -26.63 -10.06
CA ASP A 988 -14.09 -27.64 -11.12
C ASP A 988 -12.66 -27.60 -11.71
N PRO A 989 -12.10 -28.74 -12.16
CA PRO A 989 -10.80 -28.79 -12.82
C PRO A 989 -10.76 -27.92 -14.09
N TYR A 990 -9.59 -27.36 -14.40
CA TYR A 990 -9.46 -26.45 -15.54
C TYR A 990 -9.14 -27.22 -16.84
N PRO A 991 -9.66 -26.78 -17.99
CA PRO A 991 -9.40 -27.44 -19.27
C PRO A 991 -7.98 -27.17 -19.82
N TYR A 992 -7.35 -26.07 -19.39
CA TYR A 992 -5.98 -25.66 -19.70
C TYR A 992 -5.48 -24.68 -18.62
N ILE A 993 -4.16 -24.50 -18.53
CA ILE A 993 -3.47 -23.57 -17.60
C ILE A 993 -2.46 -22.65 -18.31
N HIS A 994 -2.34 -22.71 -19.64
CA HIS A 994 -1.56 -21.74 -20.41
C HIS A 994 -2.22 -21.31 -21.73
N GLN A 995 -1.80 -20.15 -22.26
CA GLN A 995 -2.13 -19.66 -23.59
C GLN A 995 -1.02 -18.73 -24.09
N GLY A 996 -0.43 -19.03 -25.25
CA GLY A 996 0.73 -18.28 -25.77
C GLY A 996 1.89 -18.30 -24.77
N SER A 997 2.45 -17.13 -24.46
CA SER A 997 3.50 -16.94 -23.43
C SER A 997 2.96 -16.65 -22.03
N VAL A 998 1.72 -17.05 -21.71
CA VAL A 998 1.10 -16.79 -20.39
C VAL A 998 0.63 -18.09 -19.77
N CYS A 999 0.96 -18.34 -18.50
CA CYS A 999 0.48 -19.51 -17.74
C CYS A 999 0.00 -19.17 -16.31
N LEU A 1000 -0.60 -20.15 -15.64
CA LEU A 1000 -1.06 -20.08 -14.25
C LEU A 1000 -0.31 -21.09 -13.36
N LEU A 1001 -0.12 -20.75 -12.08
CA LEU A 1001 0.39 -21.67 -11.04
C LEU A 1001 -0.31 -21.49 -9.68
N GLY A 1002 -0.22 -22.51 -8.82
CA GLY A 1002 -0.88 -22.53 -7.51
C GLY A 1002 -2.39 -22.29 -7.59
N ASP A 1003 -2.97 -21.63 -6.59
CA ASP A 1003 -4.41 -21.31 -6.52
C ASP A 1003 -4.92 -20.45 -7.70
N ALA A 1004 -4.05 -19.83 -8.51
CA ALA A 1004 -4.49 -19.22 -9.76
C ALA A 1004 -4.95 -20.29 -10.76
N GLY A 1005 -4.22 -21.41 -10.86
CA GLY A 1005 -4.40 -22.53 -11.79
C GLY A 1005 -5.08 -23.79 -11.26
N HIS A 1006 -5.08 -24.06 -9.94
CA HIS A 1006 -5.68 -25.27 -9.34
C HIS A 1006 -6.09 -25.09 -7.86
N PRO A 1007 -6.94 -24.09 -7.53
CA PRO A 1007 -7.39 -23.87 -6.15
C PRO A 1007 -8.11 -25.11 -5.61
N MET A 1008 -7.72 -25.54 -4.41
CA MET A 1008 -8.13 -26.83 -3.83
C MET A 1008 -8.53 -26.72 -2.37
N MET A 1009 -9.33 -27.68 -1.90
CA MET A 1009 -9.71 -27.80 -0.49
C MET A 1009 -8.48 -28.10 0.38
N PRO A 1010 -8.42 -27.64 1.64
CA PRO A 1010 -7.21 -27.76 2.47
C PRO A 1010 -6.92 -29.18 3.00
N HIS A 1011 -7.82 -30.15 2.83
CA HIS A 1011 -7.82 -31.39 3.61
C HIS A 1011 -6.75 -32.44 3.25
N GLN A 1012 -5.99 -32.25 2.17
CA GLN A 1012 -4.74 -33.00 1.90
C GLN A 1012 -3.48 -32.20 2.28
N SER A 1013 -3.64 -30.90 2.59
CA SER A 1013 -2.55 -29.98 2.95
C SER A 1013 -1.45 -29.88 1.88
N GLN A 1014 -1.84 -29.93 0.59
CA GLN A 1014 -0.92 -30.00 -0.56
C GLN A 1014 -0.87 -28.73 -1.44
N GLY A 1015 -1.74 -27.73 -1.26
CA GLY A 1015 -1.80 -26.55 -2.14
C GLY A 1015 -0.47 -25.80 -2.29
N ALA A 1016 0.24 -25.57 -1.17
CA ALA A 1016 1.57 -24.97 -1.19
C ALA A 1016 2.61 -25.86 -1.89
N CYS A 1017 2.59 -27.17 -1.64
CA CYS A 1017 3.48 -28.12 -2.30
C CYS A 1017 3.25 -28.18 -3.82
N MET A 1018 1.99 -28.11 -4.27
CA MET A 1018 1.66 -28.09 -5.70
C MET A 1018 2.13 -26.78 -6.37
N ALA A 1019 2.00 -25.64 -5.70
CA ALA A 1019 2.54 -24.37 -6.20
C ALA A 1019 4.09 -24.34 -6.26
N ILE A 1020 4.76 -25.04 -5.34
CA ILE A 1020 6.22 -25.24 -5.36
C ILE A 1020 6.62 -26.19 -6.50
N GLU A 1021 5.89 -27.30 -6.69
CA GLU A 1021 6.11 -28.21 -7.82
C GLU A 1021 5.86 -27.53 -9.18
N ASP A 1022 4.89 -26.61 -9.29
CA ASP A 1022 4.69 -25.82 -10.52
C ASP A 1022 5.90 -24.93 -10.82
N ALA A 1023 6.39 -24.22 -9.79
CA ALA A 1023 7.57 -23.38 -9.88
C ALA A 1023 8.81 -24.19 -10.28
N ALA A 1024 8.95 -25.41 -9.76
CA ALA A 1024 10.00 -26.35 -10.15
C ALA A 1024 9.88 -26.78 -11.62
N ALA A 1025 8.68 -27.16 -12.08
CA ALA A 1025 8.47 -27.54 -13.48
C ALA A 1025 8.82 -26.40 -14.44
N LEU A 1026 8.44 -25.16 -14.12
CA LEU A 1026 8.83 -23.97 -14.88
C LEU A 1026 10.35 -23.72 -14.82
N GLY A 1027 10.95 -23.82 -13.64
CA GLY A 1027 12.41 -23.71 -13.46
C GLY A 1027 13.20 -24.69 -14.32
N ILE A 1028 12.78 -25.96 -14.35
CA ILE A 1028 13.38 -27.02 -15.17
C ILE A 1028 13.18 -26.72 -16.66
N LEU A 1029 11.93 -26.50 -17.09
CA LEU A 1029 11.58 -26.34 -18.51
C LEU A 1029 12.21 -25.10 -19.17
N PHE A 1030 12.49 -24.05 -18.39
CA PHE A 1030 13.13 -22.83 -18.88
C PHE A 1030 14.66 -22.79 -18.68
N ASN A 1031 15.27 -23.80 -18.05
CA ASN A 1031 16.73 -23.84 -17.84
C ASN A 1031 17.53 -24.11 -19.14
N LYS A 1032 18.86 -23.97 -19.05
CA LYS A 1032 19.82 -24.13 -20.17
C LYS A 1032 19.88 -25.52 -20.81
N GLN A 1033 19.35 -26.55 -20.14
CA GLN A 1033 19.36 -27.94 -20.62
C GLN A 1033 18.08 -28.27 -21.41
N TYR A 1034 16.92 -27.80 -20.95
CA TYR A 1034 15.63 -28.14 -21.55
C TYR A 1034 15.07 -27.06 -22.50
N PHE A 1035 15.38 -25.78 -22.26
CA PHE A 1035 14.81 -24.70 -23.05
C PHE A 1035 15.56 -24.47 -24.37
N ASN A 1036 14.80 -24.32 -25.45
CA ASN A 1036 15.26 -24.14 -26.84
C ASN A 1036 14.80 -22.80 -27.47
N GLY A 1037 14.36 -21.85 -26.65
CA GLY A 1037 13.81 -20.57 -27.11
C GLY A 1037 12.29 -20.56 -27.34
N ASP A 1038 11.63 -21.71 -27.50
CA ASP A 1038 10.19 -21.79 -27.71
C ASP A 1038 9.41 -21.84 -26.38
N ILE A 1039 8.90 -20.67 -25.98
CA ILE A 1039 8.09 -20.48 -24.76
C ILE A 1039 6.76 -21.25 -24.86
N ALA A 1040 6.13 -21.32 -26.04
CA ALA A 1040 4.85 -21.97 -26.20
C ALA A 1040 4.99 -23.50 -26.13
N GLN A 1041 6.05 -24.07 -26.70
CA GLN A 1041 6.40 -25.48 -26.55
C GLN A 1041 6.70 -25.84 -25.10
N ALA A 1042 7.50 -25.01 -24.39
CA ALA A 1042 7.81 -25.22 -22.99
C ALA A 1042 6.54 -25.21 -22.10
N LEU A 1043 5.67 -24.21 -22.26
CA LEU A 1043 4.41 -24.14 -21.50
C LEU A 1043 3.43 -25.29 -21.86
N ALA A 1044 3.46 -25.77 -23.11
CA ALA A 1044 2.69 -26.95 -23.51
C ALA A 1044 3.27 -28.29 -23.02
N VAL A 1045 4.48 -28.30 -22.43
CA VAL A 1045 4.99 -29.42 -21.61
C VAL A 1045 4.62 -29.23 -20.15
N TYR A 1046 4.76 -28.01 -19.62
CA TYR A 1046 4.34 -27.64 -18.26
C TYR A 1046 2.89 -28.07 -17.99
N GLU A 1047 1.96 -27.75 -18.89
CA GLU A 1047 0.57 -28.20 -18.77
C GLU A 1047 0.42 -29.74 -18.79
N ALA A 1048 1.07 -30.42 -19.73
CA ALA A 1048 0.98 -31.88 -19.88
C ALA A 1048 1.57 -32.68 -18.70
N VAL A 1049 2.47 -32.05 -17.93
CA VAL A 1049 3.07 -32.57 -16.69
C VAL A 1049 2.21 -32.20 -15.47
N ARG A 1050 1.86 -30.91 -15.33
CA ARG A 1050 1.24 -30.37 -14.11
C ARG A 1050 -0.26 -30.59 -14.04
N LEU A 1051 -1.02 -30.28 -15.10
CA LEU A 1051 -2.48 -30.25 -15.04
C LEU A 1051 -3.11 -31.59 -14.63
N PRO A 1052 -2.66 -32.77 -15.10
CA PRO A 1052 -3.17 -34.05 -14.63
C PRO A 1052 -2.87 -34.31 -13.15
N ARG A 1053 -1.65 -34.00 -12.69
CA ARG A 1053 -1.21 -34.23 -11.30
C ARG A 1053 -1.95 -33.34 -10.32
N VAL A 1054 -2.03 -32.04 -10.57
CA VAL A 1054 -2.75 -31.10 -9.69
C VAL A 1054 -4.26 -31.38 -9.66
N THR A 1055 -4.84 -31.82 -10.79
CA THR A 1055 -6.26 -32.26 -10.84
C THR A 1055 -6.50 -33.49 -9.96
N ARG A 1056 -5.61 -34.49 -9.99
CA ARG A 1056 -5.70 -35.66 -9.10
C ARG A 1056 -5.63 -35.27 -7.62
N VAL A 1057 -4.74 -34.33 -7.27
CA VAL A 1057 -4.61 -33.81 -5.90
C VAL A 1057 -5.83 -32.99 -5.47
N GLN A 1058 -6.35 -32.12 -6.35
CA GLN A 1058 -7.56 -31.33 -6.11
C GLN A 1058 -8.78 -32.22 -5.84
N ALA A 1059 -8.98 -33.28 -6.65
CA ALA A 1059 -10.05 -34.25 -6.46
C ALA A 1059 -9.89 -35.05 -5.14
N ALA A 1060 -8.68 -35.53 -4.84
CA ALA A 1060 -8.40 -36.20 -3.56
C ALA A 1060 -8.58 -35.28 -2.34
N ALA A 1061 -8.40 -33.96 -2.51
CA ALA A 1061 -8.64 -32.98 -1.46
C ALA A 1061 -10.12 -32.67 -1.21
N ALA A 1062 -10.97 -32.79 -2.23
CA ALA A 1062 -12.42 -32.77 -2.05
C ALA A 1062 -12.91 -34.03 -1.30
N LYS A 1063 -12.36 -35.22 -1.59
CA LYS A 1063 -12.73 -36.46 -0.89
C LYS A 1063 -12.32 -36.48 0.59
N ALA A 1064 -11.11 -36.00 0.88
CA ALA A 1064 -10.62 -35.85 2.26
C ALA A 1064 -11.39 -34.82 3.11
N ALA A 1065 -12.38 -34.11 2.54
CA ALA A 1065 -13.26 -33.20 3.25
C ALA A 1065 -14.23 -33.95 4.19
N TYR A 1066 -14.95 -34.94 3.68
CA TYR A 1066 -15.95 -35.73 4.43
C TYR A 1066 -15.44 -37.08 4.94
N ASN A 1067 -14.25 -37.53 4.50
CA ASN A 1067 -13.68 -38.81 4.92
C ASN A 1067 -12.18 -38.69 5.20
N ILE A 1068 -11.78 -38.73 6.47
CA ILE A 1068 -10.39 -38.65 6.90
C ILE A 1068 -9.51 -39.80 6.37
N ASN A 1069 -10.09 -40.96 6.04
CA ASN A 1069 -9.36 -42.08 5.45
C ASN A 1069 -8.94 -41.85 3.99
N GLU A 1070 -9.52 -40.86 3.29
CA GLU A 1070 -9.06 -40.47 1.94
C GLU A 1070 -7.79 -39.61 2.00
N ARG A 1071 -7.37 -39.17 3.20
CA ARG A 1071 -6.18 -38.34 3.40
C ARG A 1071 -4.89 -39.16 3.30
N ILE A 1072 -3.89 -38.64 2.58
CA ILE A 1072 -2.51 -39.13 2.56
C ILE A 1072 -2.01 -39.40 3.99
N GLY A 1073 -1.54 -40.62 4.24
CA GLY A 1073 -1.08 -41.11 5.55
C GLY A 1073 -2.12 -42.00 6.23
N PHE A 1074 -3.37 -41.54 6.38
CA PHE A 1074 -4.45 -42.42 6.86
C PHE A 1074 -4.99 -43.34 5.76
N SER A 1075 -4.82 -42.98 4.48
CA SER A 1075 -5.20 -43.78 3.32
C SER A 1075 -4.53 -45.15 3.22
N VAL A 1076 -3.47 -45.39 4.00
CA VAL A 1076 -2.77 -46.68 4.08
C VAL A 1076 -3.02 -47.46 5.38
N ASN A 1077 -3.70 -46.86 6.38
CA ASN A 1077 -3.94 -47.45 7.71
C ASN A 1077 -5.14 -48.42 7.71
N LYS A 1078 -5.11 -49.41 6.81
CA LYS A 1078 -6.20 -50.36 6.50
C LYS A 1078 -6.67 -51.18 7.69
N ASP A 1079 -5.78 -51.48 8.63
CA ASP A 1079 -6.04 -52.37 9.76
C ASP A 1079 -6.81 -51.68 10.92
N THR A 1080 -7.15 -50.40 10.77
CA THR A 1080 -7.96 -49.68 11.77
C THR A 1080 -9.46 -49.97 11.60
N PRO A 1081 -10.23 -50.20 12.68
CA PRO A 1081 -11.68 -50.46 12.60
C PRO A 1081 -12.50 -49.35 11.93
N THR A 1082 -11.97 -48.13 11.88
CA THR A 1082 -12.57 -46.96 11.22
C THR A 1082 -12.21 -46.83 9.74
N TYR A 1083 -11.37 -47.70 9.18
CA TYR A 1083 -10.92 -47.59 7.79
C TYR A 1083 -12.04 -47.89 6.80
N LYS A 1084 -12.45 -46.86 6.05
CA LYS A 1084 -13.40 -46.96 4.95
C LYS A 1084 -13.07 -45.88 3.93
N VAL A 1085 -12.90 -46.27 2.67
CA VAL A 1085 -12.65 -45.39 1.51
C VAL A 1085 -13.64 -45.74 0.40
N GLU A 1086 -13.91 -44.81 -0.50
CA GLU A 1086 -14.91 -44.97 -1.58
C GLU A 1086 -14.45 -45.97 -2.64
N ASP A 1087 -13.18 -45.90 -3.03
CA ASP A 1087 -12.54 -46.84 -3.95
C ASP A 1087 -11.05 -47.00 -3.57
N PRO A 1088 -10.67 -48.14 -2.95
CA PRO A 1088 -9.29 -48.43 -2.56
C PRO A 1088 -8.26 -48.35 -3.69
N LYS A 1089 -8.68 -48.43 -4.97
CA LYS A 1089 -7.81 -48.32 -6.14
C LYS A 1089 -7.60 -46.88 -6.62
N LYS A 1090 -8.39 -45.92 -6.15
CA LYS A 1090 -8.32 -44.51 -6.60
C LYS A 1090 -7.76 -43.53 -5.54
N VAL A 1091 -7.69 -43.93 -4.27
CA VAL A 1091 -7.17 -43.09 -3.17
C VAL A 1091 -5.76 -42.58 -3.47
N LEU A 1092 -5.45 -41.37 -3.04
CA LEU A 1092 -4.12 -40.77 -3.18
C LEU A 1092 -3.20 -41.26 -2.05
N THR A 1093 -2.06 -41.88 -2.41
CA THR A 1093 -1.10 -42.43 -1.44
C THR A 1093 0.11 -41.53 -1.24
N ILE A 1094 0.90 -41.80 -0.19
CA ILE A 1094 2.11 -41.03 0.12
C ILE A 1094 3.25 -41.37 -0.84
N GLU A 1095 3.23 -42.57 -1.42
CA GLU A 1095 4.11 -43.05 -2.49
C GLU A 1095 3.88 -42.27 -3.80
N GLU A 1096 2.63 -42.13 -4.27
CA GLU A 1096 2.33 -41.34 -5.48
C GLU A 1096 2.77 -39.88 -5.39
N MET A 1097 2.76 -39.32 -4.18
CA MET A 1097 3.18 -37.95 -3.94
C MET A 1097 4.70 -37.80 -3.90
N ASN A 1098 5.40 -38.65 -3.13
CA ASN A 1098 6.82 -38.45 -2.81
C ASN A 1098 7.79 -39.27 -3.69
N ALA A 1099 7.34 -40.33 -4.38
CA ALA A 1099 8.16 -41.09 -5.34
C ALA A 1099 8.22 -40.45 -6.74
N TYR A 1100 7.54 -39.32 -6.94
CA TYR A 1100 7.41 -38.64 -8.23
C TYR A 1100 8.69 -37.88 -8.62
N ASP A 1101 9.33 -38.29 -9.72
CA ASP A 1101 10.46 -37.59 -10.31
C ASP A 1101 10.02 -36.74 -11.52
N MET A 1102 9.83 -35.46 -11.27
CA MET A 1102 9.38 -34.46 -12.24
C MET A 1102 10.30 -34.33 -13.46
N TYR A 1103 11.61 -34.56 -13.30
CA TYR A 1103 12.55 -34.58 -14.42
C TYR A 1103 12.20 -35.69 -15.42
N ARG A 1104 11.78 -36.86 -14.93
CA ARG A 1104 11.41 -38.02 -15.77
C ARG A 1104 10.08 -37.80 -16.47
N ASP A 1105 9.13 -37.17 -15.80
CA ASP A 1105 7.86 -36.74 -16.40
C ASP A 1105 8.10 -35.72 -17.53
N ILE A 1106 8.91 -34.70 -17.28
CA ILE A 1106 9.32 -33.70 -18.29
C ILE A 1106 10.04 -34.36 -19.48
N GLU A 1107 11.00 -35.25 -19.22
CA GLU A 1107 11.70 -36.01 -20.28
C GLU A 1107 10.75 -36.89 -21.10
N GLU A 1108 9.80 -37.58 -20.46
CA GLU A 1108 8.78 -38.42 -21.12
C GLU A 1108 7.90 -37.57 -22.04
N LYS A 1109 7.35 -36.45 -21.53
CA LYS A 1109 6.50 -35.55 -22.33
C LYS A 1109 7.29 -34.86 -23.47
N LEU A 1110 8.56 -34.51 -23.25
CA LEU A 1110 9.45 -34.01 -24.29
C LEU A 1110 9.84 -35.07 -25.33
N ALA A 1111 10.00 -36.34 -24.93
CA ALA A 1111 10.23 -37.44 -25.86
C ALA A 1111 8.99 -37.67 -26.74
N ALA A 1112 7.79 -37.71 -26.14
CA ALA A 1112 6.52 -37.83 -26.83
C ALA A 1112 6.28 -36.68 -27.84
N LYS A 1113 6.47 -35.41 -27.43
CA LYS A 1113 6.36 -34.25 -28.36
C LYS A 1113 7.37 -34.28 -29.52
N ARG A 1114 8.51 -34.97 -29.36
CA ARG A 1114 9.53 -35.15 -30.42
C ARG A 1114 9.29 -36.41 -31.29
N GLY A 1115 8.26 -37.20 -31.00
CA GLY A 1115 8.02 -38.49 -31.69
C GLY A 1115 9.07 -39.56 -31.39
N SER A 1116 9.90 -39.36 -30.36
CA SER A 1116 10.97 -40.27 -29.95
C SER A 1116 10.52 -41.18 -28.79
N PRO A 1117 10.90 -42.47 -28.76
CA PRO A 1117 10.55 -43.35 -27.65
C PRO A 1117 11.25 -42.91 -26.36
N TYR A 1118 10.51 -42.89 -25.24
CA TYR A 1118 11.11 -42.67 -23.92
C TYR A 1118 11.69 -43.99 -23.40
N ALA A 1119 12.97 -43.97 -23.01
CA ALA A 1119 13.70 -45.16 -22.54
C ALA A 1119 13.89 -45.21 -21.01
N GLY A 1120 13.35 -44.24 -20.27
CA GLY A 1120 13.39 -44.24 -18.81
C GLY A 1120 12.43 -45.26 -18.22
N LYS A 1121 12.78 -45.84 -17.06
CA LYS A 1121 11.92 -46.77 -16.31
C LYS A 1121 10.87 -46.05 -15.47
N PHE A 1122 10.18 -45.08 -16.06
CA PHE A 1122 9.18 -44.23 -15.41
C PHE A 1122 7.96 -44.07 -16.32
N ILE A 1123 6.79 -43.90 -15.73
CA ILE A 1123 5.54 -43.53 -16.41
C ILE A 1123 4.96 -42.32 -15.68
N CYS A 1124 4.76 -41.19 -16.36
CA CYS A 1124 4.27 -39.94 -15.75
C CYS A 1124 5.00 -39.58 -14.43
N GLY A 1125 6.33 -39.67 -14.45
CA GLY A 1125 7.20 -39.39 -13.29
C GLY A 1125 7.25 -40.45 -12.19
N LEU A 1126 6.43 -41.50 -12.21
CA LEU A 1126 6.48 -42.58 -11.21
C LEU A 1126 7.33 -43.77 -11.70
N PRO A 1127 8.18 -44.39 -10.85
CA PRO A 1127 8.99 -45.54 -11.24
C PRO A 1127 8.17 -46.75 -11.66
N ILE A 1128 8.54 -47.40 -12.77
CA ILE A 1128 7.95 -48.67 -13.19
C ILE A 1128 8.33 -49.77 -12.18
N GLY A 1129 7.34 -50.55 -11.75
CA GLY A 1129 7.48 -51.54 -10.68
C GLY A 1129 7.28 -50.98 -9.27
N LEU A 1130 6.95 -49.69 -9.10
CA LEU A 1130 6.49 -49.18 -7.81
C LEU A 1130 5.14 -49.80 -7.44
N GLU A 1131 5.12 -50.58 -6.37
CA GLU A 1131 3.89 -51.09 -5.76
C GLU A 1131 3.26 -50.02 -4.86
N LEU A 1132 2.03 -49.63 -5.18
CA LEU A 1132 1.24 -48.71 -4.37
C LEU A 1132 0.41 -49.48 -3.32
N PRO A 1133 0.18 -48.92 -2.12
CA PRO A 1133 -0.72 -49.51 -1.12
C PRO A 1133 -2.15 -49.79 -1.61
N SER A 1134 -2.58 -49.20 -2.73
CA SER A 1134 -3.84 -49.51 -3.43
C SER A 1134 -3.87 -50.89 -4.11
N GLY A 1135 -2.74 -51.61 -4.17
CA GLY A 1135 -2.59 -52.85 -4.92
C GLY A 1135 -2.41 -52.63 -6.42
N ILE A 1136 -1.94 -51.45 -6.82
CA ILE A 1136 -1.59 -51.09 -8.20
C ILE A 1136 -0.06 -51.06 -8.30
N THR A 1137 0.50 -51.75 -9.28
CA THR A 1137 1.93 -51.65 -9.63
C THR A 1137 2.07 -50.76 -10.86
N ILE A 1138 2.93 -49.74 -10.79
CA ILE A 1138 3.11 -48.78 -11.89
C ILE A 1138 3.73 -49.49 -13.10
N GLY A 1139 3.00 -49.48 -14.23
CA GLY A 1139 3.46 -50.07 -15.50
C GLY A 1139 3.32 -51.59 -15.61
N ALA A 1140 2.47 -52.21 -14.78
CA ALA A 1140 2.05 -53.62 -14.89
C ALA A 1140 0.71 -53.78 -15.63
#